data_AF-A0A832CKW9-F1
#
_entry.id   AF-A0A832CKW9-F1
#
_cell.length_a   1.000
_cell.length_b   1.000
_cell.length_c   1.000
_cell.angle_alpha   90.00
_cell.angle_beta   90.00
_cell.angle_gamma   90.00
#
_symmetry.space_group_name_H-M   'P 1'
#
loop_
_entity.id
_entity.type
_entity.pdbx_description
1 polymer ?
#
loop_
_entity_poly.entity_id
_entity_poly.type
_entity_poly.pdbx_seq_one_letter_code
_entity_poly.pdbx_strand_id
1 'polypeptide(L)'
;MKQVFLLKAAALLHEPVDKPWVETGVLSAPLSPQGIKPHEEEALRVAGEILKDTVLAEAAGMLTDPRIRKARLLSLSAERLLAELAGGAPAKSLKLKNLFNPAFEVKVEASPDSVSRVTSELAASLNELLRKASSERDAYHLLYAFYEALWVGLGGPSNPVDLRAPTATVFDEVYATASTLNWLLHGEEPSGLLLMIDIPSIQVFISRSRKLRDLWVSSYLVSALAWRTAWTFIEKLGPDVLVMPTCRYNPFYYHSLLSSIGSRQLAESVEDVIEKVSGYNPERDTYPLYAVVPGTLLLVLPDYEVLQQYVDSTIKDRESLEKYAVERYREAWSSIWSSILGLKGRGGDAMGKLLGKLAEQLEGVEKVGFDRVPPLPIRVITVEVSEILEELGPQHLQKLYHCLFAKLQYKLGREKLFRVSYASELDLTSWTSGDVGWPKEFRSGRGFDYCTSCGELPAVLIVPREQGREEFLRVLERELGVTRDEARSLALSLEPYFSGGEKLCPYCLAKRIMALEPEIMLKSLLGAPAQPRRFEVSFPSTSDVASVEFRQALLEKALESGEAREKVMKTLMDSLFQLGRPTAPQGTAFWRKQQVLLGRLRERAGKGKELEQSLALLELLVTMCAELLWFSEENRKKWLSLARDLRLGGTTVYYALVRADCDNVGKLISGKLEEALGVKLEEHILSALEGEARSKVESALCGEEPRLGASAEIKELVDEMKREGGLLVSPLYHASLSGALMRTAVRDIEIVEELDGFAVYSGGDDLLALAPVSRALAIASETRLSFGVGSKSKGTKHSGFEKLGSYHVPSLIPAGRSYAVYEAHYRYPMSAVLRRSHEVLEQQAKEAKWSTPKGTIEKDTLVAVYAPGGGERTACVLLRESKSISKAGDVCGALELAESVLKALDSGVFSESLVYDALDPASAALLERLLGYQQLLAPYFRTLLRRNLKAARKAGEDLADRLAASLASYNAFLLEAGEGAGRARPLVLEIIKLVRLARSGVRGFV
;
A
#
# COMPACT_ATOMS: atom_id res chain seq x y z
N MET A 1 -29.62 7.64 18.42
CA MET A 1 -28.86 6.87 17.40
C MET A 1 -29.61 6.81 16.06
N LYS A 2 -30.86 6.33 16.00
CA LYS A 2 -31.68 6.32 14.76
C LYS A 2 -31.58 7.61 13.94
N GLN A 3 -31.88 8.76 14.56
CA GLN A 3 -31.88 10.07 13.88
C GLN A 3 -30.52 10.48 13.31
N VAL A 4 -29.41 10.04 13.92
CA VAL A 4 -28.05 10.32 13.43
C VAL A 4 -27.81 9.60 12.10
N PHE A 5 -28.13 8.31 12.02
CA PHE A 5 -27.93 7.54 10.79
C PHE A 5 -28.90 7.93 9.68
N LEU A 6 -30.12 8.37 10.01
CA LEU A 6 -31.04 8.95 9.02
C LEU A 6 -30.46 10.23 8.41
N LEU A 7 -29.96 11.15 9.23
CA LEU A 7 -29.36 12.40 8.76
C LEU A 7 -28.10 12.14 7.91
N LYS A 8 -27.26 11.18 8.31
CA LYS A 8 -26.07 10.80 7.54
C LYS A 8 -26.43 10.12 6.21
N ALA A 9 -27.44 9.26 6.19
CA ALA A 9 -27.94 8.66 4.96
C ALA A 9 -28.49 9.73 4.00
N ALA A 10 -29.22 10.72 4.53
CA ALA A 10 -29.67 11.87 3.77
C ALA A 10 -28.49 12.68 3.22
N ALA A 11 -27.43 12.89 4.01
CA ALA A 11 -26.22 13.58 3.55
C ALA A 11 -25.47 12.82 2.43
N LEU A 12 -25.46 11.49 2.43
CA LEU A 12 -24.88 10.72 1.33
C LEU A 12 -25.70 10.80 0.03
N LEU A 13 -27.00 11.04 0.14
CA LEU A 13 -27.95 11.02 -0.98
C LEU A 13 -28.46 12.40 -1.39
N HIS A 14 -27.95 13.48 -0.79
CA HIS A 14 -28.43 14.85 -1.05
C HIS A 14 -28.10 15.36 -2.46
N GLU A 15 -27.12 14.73 -3.13
CA GLU A 15 -26.78 14.99 -4.52
C GLU A 15 -26.96 13.69 -5.32
N PRO A 16 -27.65 13.72 -6.48
CA PRO A 16 -27.85 12.52 -7.28
C PRO A 16 -26.59 12.18 -8.06
N VAL A 17 -26.32 10.88 -8.26
CA VAL A 17 -25.13 10.39 -8.98
C VAL A 17 -25.03 10.90 -10.43
N ASP A 18 -26.15 11.26 -11.04
CA ASP A 18 -26.28 11.76 -12.41
C ASP A 18 -26.51 13.28 -12.49
N LYS A 19 -26.29 14.01 -11.38
CA LYS A 19 -26.36 15.48 -11.30
C LYS A 19 -25.92 16.24 -12.55
N PRO A 20 -24.70 16.06 -13.10
CA PRO A 20 -24.25 16.89 -14.22
C PRO A 20 -25.07 16.69 -15.50
N TRP A 21 -25.76 15.55 -15.66
CA TRP A 21 -26.64 15.26 -16.79
C TRP A 21 -27.99 15.96 -16.64
N VAL A 22 -28.47 16.10 -15.41
CA VAL A 22 -29.68 16.86 -15.07
C VAL A 22 -29.42 18.36 -15.19
N GLU A 23 -28.29 18.85 -14.67
CA GLU A 23 -27.93 20.28 -14.72
C GLU A 23 -27.73 20.80 -16.15
N THR A 24 -27.25 19.95 -17.05
CA THR A 24 -27.10 20.29 -18.48
C THR A 24 -28.42 20.18 -19.25
N GLY A 25 -29.49 19.69 -18.62
CA GLY A 25 -30.79 19.45 -19.24
C GLY A 25 -30.81 18.26 -20.22
N VAL A 26 -29.76 17.43 -20.21
CA VAL A 26 -29.65 16.23 -21.06
C VAL A 26 -30.57 15.12 -20.54
N LEU A 27 -30.65 14.97 -19.21
CA LEU A 27 -31.66 14.15 -18.54
C LEU A 27 -32.75 15.05 -17.97
N SER A 28 -34.00 14.59 -18.10
CA SER A 28 -35.16 15.31 -17.55
C SER A 28 -35.35 14.95 -16.08
N ALA A 29 -35.47 15.95 -15.21
CA ALA A 29 -35.96 15.75 -13.85
C ALA A 29 -37.51 15.74 -13.82
N PRO A 30 -38.14 15.07 -12.83
CA PRO A 30 -39.59 15.12 -12.65
C PRO A 30 -40.07 16.56 -12.47
N LEU A 31 -41.07 17.04 -13.24
CA LEU A 31 -41.58 18.41 -13.11
C LEU A 31 -42.22 18.67 -11.73
N SER A 32 -41.64 19.57 -10.92
CA SER A 32 -42.28 20.05 -9.68
C SER A 32 -42.96 21.42 -9.85
N PRO A 33 -44.10 21.66 -9.16
CA PRO A 33 -44.74 22.97 -9.12
C PRO A 33 -44.04 24.04 -8.26
N GLN A 34 -42.91 23.74 -7.58
CA GLN A 34 -42.47 24.49 -6.38
C GLN A 34 -41.10 25.19 -6.41
N GLY A 35 -40.45 25.35 -7.57
CA GLY A 35 -39.20 26.13 -7.66
C GLY A 35 -37.98 25.48 -6.99
N ILE A 36 -38.02 24.15 -6.79
CA ILE A 36 -36.88 23.32 -6.39
C ILE A 36 -35.94 23.16 -7.61
N LYS A 37 -34.63 22.99 -7.39
CA LYS A 37 -33.72 22.78 -8.52
C LYS A 37 -33.93 21.38 -9.12
N PRO A 38 -33.81 21.22 -10.46
CA PRO A 38 -34.00 19.92 -11.10
C PRO A 38 -33.16 18.77 -10.52
N HIS A 39 -31.90 19.01 -10.12
CA HIS A 39 -31.07 17.96 -9.51
C HIS A 39 -31.48 17.62 -8.07
N GLU A 40 -32.08 18.55 -7.31
CA GLU A 40 -32.59 18.28 -5.96
C GLU A 40 -33.84 17.38 -6.03
N GLU A 41 -34.69 17.57 -7.05
CA GLU A 41 -35.81 16.67 -7.34
C GLU A 41 -35.35 15.27 -7.75
N GLU A 42 -34.30 15.20 -8.57
CA GLU A 42 -33.72 13.91 -8.94
C GLU A 42 -33.09 13.21 -7.74
N ALA A 43 -32.44 13.94 -6.83
CA ALA A 43 -31.95 13.40 -5.57
C ALA A 43 -33.08 12.76 -4.75
N LEU A 44 -34.21 13.46 -4.60
CA LEU A 44 -35.38 12.94 -3.89
C LEU A 44 -35.95 11.68 -4.56
N ARG A 45 -36.00 11.64 -5.90
CA ARG A 45 -36.47 10.47 -6.64
C ARG A 45 -35.56 9.26 -6.40
N VAL A 46 -34.26 9.42 -6.63
CA VAL A 46 -33.27 8.34 -6.51
C VAL A 46 -33.15 7.87 -5.05
N ALA A 47 -33.08 8.79 -4.09
CA ALA A 47 -33.05 8.47 -2.66
C ALA A 47 -34.34 7.76 -2.22
N GLY A 48 -35.49 8.21 -2.72
CA GLY A 48 -36.78 7.57 -2.47
C GLY A 48 -36.82 6.11 -2.95
N GLU A 49 -36.22 5.81 -4.10
CA GLU A 49 -36.09 4.43 -4.61
C GLU A 49 -35.11 3.59 -3.79
N ILE A 50 -33.92 4.14 -3.47
CA ILE A 50 -32.90 3.46 -2.65
C ILE A 50 -33.44 3.10 -1.27
N LEU A 51 -34.11 4.04 -0.60
CA LEU A 51 -34.49 3.92 0.81
C LEU A 51 -35.86 3.28 1.03
N LYS A 52 -36.61 2.98 -0.05
CA LYS A 52 -37.97 2.45 0.02
C LYS A 52 -38.07 1.15 0.82
N ASP A 53 -38.98 1.12 1.79
CA ASP A 53 -39.21 -0.05 2.66
C ASP A 53 -37.94 -0.52 3.42
N THR A 54 -36.98 0.38 3.65
CA THR A 54 -35.80 0.12 4.47
C THR A 54 -35.95 0.79 5.83
N VAL A 55 -35.11 0.41 6.80
CA VAL A 55 -35.00 1.11 8.10
C VAL A 55 -34.54 2.57 7.98
N LEU A 56 -34.02 2.98 6.80
CA LEU A 56 -33.59 4.34 6.49
C LEU A 56 -34.63 5.15 5.71
N ALA A 57 -35.86 4.65 5.51
CA ALA A 57 -36.87 5.29 4.67
C ALA A 57 -37.15 6.77 5.04
N GLU A 58 -37.10 7.11 6.33
CA GLU A 58 -37.31 8.49 6.83
C GLU A 58 -36.22 9.48 6.36
N ALA A 59 -35.03 9.00 5.98
CA ALA A 59 -33.94 9.86 5.54
C ALA A 59 -34.26 10.60 4.22
N ALA A 60 -35.14 10.04 3.38
CA ALA A 60 -35.58 10.69 2.14
C ALA A 60 -36.23 12.07 2.40
N GLY A 61 -36.91 12.24 3.54
CA GLY A 61 -37.50 13.53 3.94
C GLY A 61 -36.50 14.53 4.53
N MET A 62 -35.24 14.13 4.71
CA MET A 62 -34.20 14.93 5.38
C MET A 62 -33.13 15.45 4.41
N LEU A 63 -33.21 15.17 3.10
CA LEU A 63 -32.19 15.59 2.11
C LEU A 63 -31.95 17.11 2.10
N THR A 64 -32.98 17.90 2.40
CA THR A 64 -32.92 19.37 2.45
C THR A 64 -32.69 19.92 3.86
N ASP A 65 -32.27 19.09 4.82
CA ASP A 65 -31.97 19.53 6.19
C ASP A 65 -30.87 20.61 6.16
N PRO A 66 -31.07 21.78 6.81
CA PRO A 66 -30.10 22.89 6.80
C PRO A 66 -28.69 22.48 7.23
N ARG A 67 -28.58 21.50 8.12
CA ARG A 67 -27.30 20.98 8.62
C ARG A 67 -26.49 20.31 7.51
N ILE A 68 -27.16 19.62 6.57
CA ILE A 68 -26.50 19.01 5.40
C ILE A 68 -25.95 20.09 4.48
N ARG A 69 -26.75 21.13 4.21
CA ARG A 69 -26.30 22.27 3.39
C ARG A 69 -25.10 22.96 4.03
N LYS A 70 -25.12 23.15 5.35
CA LYS A 70 -23.99 23.71 6.10
C LYS A 70 -22.75 22.79 6.04
N ALA A 71 -22.92 21.49 6.27
CA ALA A 71 -21.85 20.50 6.17
C ALA A 71 -21.20 20.50 4.79
N ARG A 72 -22.02 20.55 3.72
CA ARG A 72 -21.56 20.63 2.34
C ARG A 72 -20.65 21.84 2.14
N LEU A 73 -21.11 23.03 2.53
CA LEU A 73 -20.33 24.28 2.38
C LEU A 73 -19.00 24.23 3.14
N LEU A 74 -18.96 23.65 4.34
CA LEU A 74 -17.73 23.49 5.12
C LEU A 74 -16.78 22.42 4.58
N SER A 75 -17.30 21.49 3.76
CA SER A 75 -16.52 20.40 3.18
C SER A 75 -15.77 20.79 1.90
N LEU A 76 -16.22 21.85 1.19
CA LEU A 76 -15.77 22.19 -0.16
C LEU A 76 -14.26 22.41 -0.24
N SER A 77 -13.65 21.97 -1.34
CA SER A 77 -12.26 22.34 -1.64
C SER A 77 -12.14 23.80 -2.05
N ALA A 78 -10.91 24.33 -2.00
CA ALA A 78 -10.57 25.68 -2.41
C ALA A 78 -11.17 26.09 -3.76
N GLU A 79 -11.06 25.23 -4.77
CA GLU A 79 -11.52 25.49 -6.14
C GLU A 79 -13.04 25.44 -6.25
N ARG A 80 -13.68 24.52 -5.52
CA ARG A 80 -15.15 24.44 -5.42
C ARG A 80 -15.72 25.67 -4.75
N LEU A 81 -15.09 26.13 -3.67
CA LEU A 81 -15.47 27.35 -2.95
C LEU A 81 -15.35 28.58 -3.87
N LEU A 82 -14.25 28.71 -4.61
CA LEU A 82 -14.08 29.78 -5.61
C LEU A 82 -15.17 29.74 -6.70
N ALA A 83 -15.56 28.56 -7.18
CA ALA A 83 -16.65 28.42 -8.15
C ALA A 83 -18.02 28.82 -7.57
N GLU A 84 -18.28 28.52 -6.29
CA GLU A 84 -19.50 28.97 -5.61
C GLU A 84 -19.54 30.49 -5.46
N LEU A 85 -18.42 31.12 -5.06
CA LEU A 85 -18.32 32.58 -4.96
C LEU A 85 -18.46 33.27 -6.33
N ALA A 86 -17.84 32.71 -7.37
CA ALA A 86 -17.89 33.27 -8.72
C ALA A 86 -19.29 33.15 -9.37
N GLY A 87 -20.04 32.11 -9.01
CA GLY A 87 -21.32 31.79 -9.65
C GLY A 87 -21.17 31.51 -11.15
N GLY A 88 -22.19 31.88 -11.93
CA GLY A 88 -22.20 31.71 -13.39
C GLY A 88 -22.81 30.39 -13.85
N ALA A 89 -23.07 30.29 -15.16
CA ALA A 89 -23.68 29.10 -15.75
C ALA A 89 -22.71 27.89 -15.78
N PRO A 90 -23.22 26.65 -15.63
CA PRO A 90 -22.42 25.44 -15.79
C PRO A 90 -21.74 25.37 -17.16
N ALA A 91 -20.52 24.83 -17.21
CA ALA A 91 -19.85 24.57 -18.49
C ALA A 91 -20.60 23.49 -19.28
N LYS A 92 -20.65 23.62 -20.60
CA LYS A 92 -21.37 22.65 -21.47
C LYS A 92 -20.64 21.31 -21.62
N SER A 93 -19.33 21.26 -21.38
CA SER A 93 -18.54 20.04 -21.56
C SER A 93 -18.54 19.18 -20.30
N LEU A 94 -18.99 17.92 -20.42
CA LEU A 94 -18.86 16.92 -19.36
C LEU A 94 -17.44 16.34 -19.33
N LYS A 95 -16.64 16.83 -18.39
CA LYS A 95 -15.26 16.38 -18.16
C LYS A 95 -14.95 16.37 -16.67
N LEU A 96 -13.95 15.59 -16.28
CA LEU A 96 -13.37 15.55 -14.93
C LEU A 96 -11.90 15.97 -15.04
N LYS A 97 -11.48 16.89 -14.19
CA LYS A 97 -10.10 17.35 -14.02
C LYS A 97 -9.48 16.70 -12.80
N ASN A 98 -8.18 16.46 -12.85
CA ASN A 98 -7.46 15.90 -11.72
C ASN A 98 -7.34 16.97 -10.62
N LEU A 99 -7.72 16.62 -9.38
CA LEU A 99 -7.70 17.54 -8.25
C LEU A 99 -6.31 18.10 -7.92
N PHE A 100 -5.24 17.32 -8.12
CA PHE A 100 -3.87 17.69 -7.75
C PHE A 100 -3.14 18.41 -8.89
N ASN A 101 -3.51 18.11 -10.13
CA ASN A 101 -3.03 18.83 -11.30
C ASN A 101 -4.13 18.94 -12.37
N PRO A 102 -4.92 20.02 -12.32
CA PRO A 102 -6.09 20.20 -13.20
C PRO A 102 -5.77 20.34 -14.69
N ALA A 103 -4.50 20.43 -15.09
CA ALA A 103 -4.09 20.34 -16.49
C ALA A 103 -4.35 18.95 -17.10
N PHE A 104 -4.48 17.91 -16.25
CA PHE A 104 -4.88 16.57 -16.67
C PHE A 104 -6.39 16.43 -16.52
N GLU A 105 -7.06 16.11 -17.64
CA GLU A 105 -8.51 15.97 -17.67
C GLU A 105 -8.93 14.76 -18.52
N VAL A 106 -10.09 14.20 -18.18
CA VAL A 106 -10.76 13.13 -18.93
C VAL A 106 -12.16 13.55 -19.29
N LYS A 107 -12.58 13.20 -20.52
CA LYS A 107 -13.98 13.36 -20.91
C LYS A 107 -14.83 12.29 -20.25
N VAL A 108 -16.04 12.65 -19.87
CA VAL A 108 -17.03 11.69 -19.39
C VAL A 108 -17.64 11.00 -20.61
N GLU A 109 -17.14 9.80 -20.93
CA GLU A 109 -17.59 9.00 -22.08
C GLU A 109 -18.78 8.11 -21.69
N ALA A 110 -20.01 8.65 -21.70
CA ALA A 110 -21.25 7.89 -21.50
C ALA A 110 -22.40 8.45 -22.36
N SER A 111 -23.42 7.63 -22.63
CA SER A 111 -24.68 8.10 -23.24
C SER A 111 -25.73 8.39 -22.15
N PRO A 112 -26.68 9.32 -22.39
CA PRO A 112 -27.75 9.61 -21.43
C PRO A 112 -28.55 8.36 -21.04
N ASP A 113 -28.91 7.52 -22.02
CA ASP A 113 -29.62 6.26 -21.78
C ASP A 113 -28.83 5.30 -20.89
N SER A 114 -27.50 5.24 -21.09
CA SER A 114 -26.62 4.40 -20.26
C SER A 114 -26.58 4.91 -18.82
N VAL A 115 -26.50 6.23 -18.62
CA VAL A 115 -26.46 6.82 -17.27
C VAL A 115 -27.78 6.60 -16.55
N SER A 116 -28.91 6.89 -17.19
CA SER A 116 -30.24 6.66 -16.61
C SER A 116 -30.45 5.20 -16.22
N ARG A 117 -30.07 4.25 -17.10
CA ARG A 117 -30.13 2.82 -16.79
C ARG A 117 -29.30 2.45 -15.56
N VAL A 118 -28.04 2.91 -15.50
CA VAL A 118 -27.14 2.60 -14.38
C VAL A 118 -27.65 3.24 -13.08
N THR A 119 -28.22 4.44 -13.12
CA THR A 119 -28.87 5.07 -11.95
C THR A 119 -30.01 4.20 -11.41
N SER A 120 -30.89 3.69 -12.28
CA SER A 120 -31.99 2.80 -11.86
C SER A 120 -31.50 1.45 -11.33
N GLU A 121 -30.50 0.85 -11.98
CA GLU A 121 -29.89 -0.42 -11.52
C GLU A 121 -29.18 -0.25 -10.17
N LEU A 122 -28.49 0.88 -9.96
CA LEU A 122 -27.88 1.24 -8.68
C LEU A 122 -28.94 1.34 -7.59
N ALA A 123 -30.03 2.07 -7.85
CA ALA A 123 -31.10 2.28 -6.88
C ALA A 123 -31.74 0.95 -6.46
N ALA A 124 -32.04 0.08 -7.43
CA ALA A 124 -32.60 -1.26 -7.18
C ALA A 124 -31.63 -2.14 -6.37
N SER A 125 -30.35 -2.18 -6.75
CA SER A 125 -29.33 -3.01 -6.09
C SER A 125 -29.08 -2.56 -4.66
N LEU A 126 -28.97 -1.25 -4.42
CA LEU A 126 -28.84 -0.71 -3.07
C LEU A 126 -30.09 -1.00 -2.24
N ASN A 127 -31.28 -0.78 -2.78
CA ASN A 127 -32.51 -1.07 -2.05
C ASN A 127 -32.58 -2.53 -1.59
N GLU A 128 -32.23 -3.47 -2.48
CA GLU A 128 -32.16 -4.89 -2.14
C GLU A 128 -31.18 -5.17 -1.00
N LEU A 129 -29.99 -4.56 -1.03
CA LEU A 129 -28.99 -4.70 0.03
C LEU A 129 -29.46 -4.08 1.36
N LEU A 130 -30.01 -2.87 1.33
CA LEU A 130 -30.43 -2.14 2.52
C LEU A 130 -31.61 -2.80 3.23
N ARG A 131 -32.50 -3.48 2.50
CA ARG A 131 -33.60 -4.27 3.09
C ARG A 131 -33.09 -5.47 3.90
N LYS A 132 -31.85 -5.93 3.69
CA LYS A 132 -31.22 -7.01 4.46
C LYS A 132 -30.65 -6.53 5.80
N ALA A 133 -30.61 -5.22 6.05
CA ALA A 133 -30.05 -4.65 7.28
C ALA A 133 -30.99 -4.81 8.48
N SER A 134 -30.43 -5.16 9.63
CA SER A 134 -31.16 -5.30 10.91
C SER A 134 -31.37 -3.99 11.66
N SER A 135 -30.59 -2.95 11.34
CA SER A 135 -30.61 -1.67 12.07
C SER A 135 -30.23 -0.52 11.15
N GLU A 136 -30.58 0.72 11.53
CA GLU A 136 -30.20 1.93 10.79
C GLU A 136 -28.68 2.08 10.68
N ARG A 137 -27.95 1.63 11.70
CA ARG A 137 -26.49 1.56 11.69
C ARG A 137 -26.01 0.65 10.58
N ASP A 138 -26.45 -0.61 10.57
CA ASP A 138 -25.98 -1.60 9.58
C ASP A 138 -26.40 -1.17 8.16
N ALA A 139 -27.60 -0.62 8.01
CA ALA A 139 -28.08 -0.06 6.75
C ALA A 139 -27.21 1.11 6.27
N TYR A 140 -26.82 2.02 7.17
CA TYR A 140 -25.94 3.13 6.82
C TYR A 140 -24.54 2.66 6.42
N HIS A 141 -23.98 1.66 7.11
CA HIS A 141 -22.72 1.05 6.71
C HIS A 141 -22.81 0.40 5.32
N LEU A 142 -23.89 -0.33 5.03
CA LEU A 142 -24.12 -0.91 3.70
C LEU A 142 -24.27 0.16 2.63
N LEU A 143 -25.03 1.24 2.91
CA LEU A 143 -25.18 2.37 2.00
C LEU A 143 -23.81 2.99 1.69
N TYR A 144 -23.03 3.33 2.72
CA TYR A 144 -21.70 3.91 2.54
C TYR A 144 -20.78 2.98 1.73
N ALA A 145 -20.72 1.69 2.08
CA ALA A 145 -19.81 0.73 1.47
C ALA A 145 -20.09 0.47 -0.02
N PHE A 146 -21.36 0.45 -0.39
CA PHE A 146 -21.80 -0.01 -1.70
C PHE A 146 -22.32 1.09 -2.63
N TYR A 147 -22.52 2.32 -2.16
CA TYR A 147 -23.02 3.41 -3.02
C TYR A 147 -22.10 3.67 -4.22
N GLU A 148 -20.82 3.97 -3.97
CA GLU A 148 -19.85 4.14 -5.05
C GLU A 148 -19.41 2.80 -5.66
N ALA A 149 -19.26 1.76 -4.84
CA ALA A 149 -18.74 0.47 -5.33
C ALA A 149 -19.68 -0.17 -6.36
N LEU A 150 -21.00 -0.15 -6.13
CA LEU A 150 -21.98 -0.63 -7.11
C LEU A 150 -22.03 0.26 -8.35
N TRP A 151 -21.92 1.58 -8.20
CA TRP A 151 -21.85 2.48 -9.35
C TRP A 151 -20.67 2.12 -10.27
N VAL A 152 -19.49 1.88 -9.69
CA VAL A 152 -18.31 1.40 -10.42
C VAL A 152 -18.55 -0.01 -11.00
N GLY A 153 -19.17 -0.89 -10.21
CA GLY A 153 -19.54 -2.26 -10.58
C GLY A 153 -20.38 -2.32 -11.86
N LEU A 154 -21.44 -1.51 -11.89
CA LEU A 154 -22.44 -1.41 -12.97
C LEU A 154 -21.96 -0.64 -14.21
N GLY A 155 -20.75 -0.07 -14.17
CA GLY A 155 -20.20 0.69 -15.30
C GLY A 155 -20.68 2.14 -15.36
N GLY A 156 -20.89 2.76 -14.19
CA GLY A 156 -21.16 4.18 -14.06
C GLY A 156 -19.97 5.07 -14.43
N PRO A 157 -20.18 6.25 -15.02
CA PRO A 157 -19.12 7.22 -15.30
C PRO A 157 -18.66 8.00 -14.05
N SER A 158 -17.48 8.60 -14.11
CA SER A 158 -16.97 9.53 -13.10
C SER A 158 -17.56 10.93 -13.28
N ASN A 159 -18.81 11.10 -12.82
CA ASN A 159 -19.56 12.34 -12.94
C ASN A 159 -18.99 13.44 -12.02
N PRO A 160 -18.56 14.60 -12.57
CA PRO A 160 -18.14 15.74 -11.76
C PRO A 160 -19.34 16.29 -10.99
N VAL A 161 -19.12 16.72 -9.75
CA VAL A 161 -20.19 17.30 -8.93
C VAL A 161 -20.57 18.72 -9.35
N ASP A 162 -19.67 19.44 -10.01
CA ASP A 162 -19.91 20.79 -10.51
C ASP A 162 -19.09 21.08 -11.77
N LEU A 163 -19.77 21.52 -12.82
CA LEU A 163 -19.16 21.75 -14.13
C LEU A 163 -18.35 23.05 -14.21
N ARG A 164 -18.46 23.94 -13.23
CA ARG A 164 -17.64 25.16 -13.09
C ARG A 164 -16.27 24.85 -12.47
N ALA A 165 -16.19 23.82 -11.63
CA ALA A 165 -14.98 23.31 -11.00
C ALA A 165 -14.98 21.77 -11.01
N PRO A 166 -14.77 21.14 -12.17
CA PRO A 166 -14.93 19.69 -12.31
C PRO A 166 -13.74 18.90 -11.76
N THR A 167 -13.22 19.24 -10.58
CA THR A 167 -12.05 18.61 -9.96
C THR A 167 -12.38 17.46 -9.00
N ALA A 168 -13.67 17.25 -8.71
CA ALA A 168 -14.16 16.23 -7.78
C ALA A 168 -15.41 15.53 -8.33
N THR A 169 -15.59 14.27 -7.99
CA THR A 169 -16.80 13.51 -8.34
C THR A 169 -17.95 13.81 -7.37
N VAL A 170 -19.18 13.44 -7.76
CA VAL A 170 -20.34 13.46 -6.84
C VAL A 170 -20.04 12.68 -5.56
N PHE A 171 -19.39 11.52 -5.68
CA PHE A 171 -19.03 10.68 -4.53
C PHE A 171 -18.07 11.39 -3.58
N ASP A 172 -17.04 12.06 -4.10
CA ASP A 172 -16.09 12.80 -3.24
C ASP A 172 -16.79 13.87 -2.40
N GLU A 173 -17.77 14.60 -2.97
CA GLU A 173 -18.52 15.64 -2.25
C GLU A 173 -19.50 15.05 -1.22
N VAL A 174 -20.27 14.03 -1.56
CA VAL A 174 -21.26 13.46 -0.62
C VAL A 174 -20.60 12.74 0.55
N TYR A 175 -19.49 12.02 0.32
CA TYR A 175 -18.73 11.41 1.42
C TYR A 175 -18.07 12.46 2.31
N ALA A 176 -17.49 13.52 1.74
CA ALA A 176 -16.93 14.63 2.51
C ALA A 176 -18.00 15.41 3.31
N THR A 177 -19.19 15.57 2.73
CA THR A 177 -20.34 16.17 3.41
C THR A 177 -20.77 15.30 4.58
N ALA A 178 -20.90 13.98 4.40
CA ALA A 178 -21.24 13.05 5.48
C ALA A 178 -20.18 13.05 6.60
N SER A 179 -18.89 13.09 6.26
CA SER A 179 -17.81 13.24 7.25
C SER A 179 -17.94 14.54 8.04
N THR A 180 -18.20 15.66 7.37
CA THR A 180 -18.31 16.99 7.99
C THR A 180 -19.57 17.13 8.85
N LEU A 181 -20.64 16.41 8.50
CA LEU A 181 -21.90 16.38 9.25
C LEU A 181 -21.73 15.88 10.69
N ASN A 182 -20.66 15.14 11.01
CA ASN A 182 -20.34 14.77 12.40
C ASN A 182 -20.19 16.00 13.30
N TRP A 183 -19.80 17.16 12.78
CA TRP A 183 -19.74 18.40 13.55
C TRP A 183 -21.08 19.13 13.67
N LEU A 184 -22.13 18.64 13.04
CA LEU A 184 -23.41 19.33 12.91
C LEU A 184 -24.57 18.44 13.34
N LEU A 185 -24.33 17.49 14.26
CA LEU A 185 -25.36 16.53 14.67
C LEU A 185 -26.44 17.17 15.56
N HIS A 186 -26.10 18.17 16.38
CA HIS A 186 -27.06 18.85 17.27
C HIS A 186 -27.67 20.13 16.69
N GLY A 187 -27.02 20.75 15.71
CA GLY A 187 -27.44 22.04 15.16
C GLY A 187 -26.59 22.52 13.98
N GLU A 188 -26.86 23.74 13.52
CA GLU A 188 -26.13 24.37 12.41
C GLU A 188 -24.79 25.01 12.82
N GLU A 189 -24.59 25.20 14.13
CA GLU A 189 -23.30 25.64 14.69
C GLU A 189 -22.37 24.42 14.82
N PRO A 190 -21.17 24.44 14.21
CA PRO A 190 -20.24 23.31 14.29
C PRO A 190 -19.79 23.02 15.73
N SER A 191 -20.03 21.80 16.21
CA SER A 191 -19.55 21.25 17.48
C SER A 191 -18.92 19.86 17.25
N GLY A 192 -17.65 19.70 17.62
CA GLY A 192 -16.98 18.40 17.47
C GLY A 192 -15.47 18.50 17.51
N LEU A 193 -14.81 17.48 16.99
CA LEU A 193 -13.39 17.22 17.22
C LEU A 193 -12.71 16.74 15.94
N LEU A 194 -11.43 17.09 15.81
CA LEU A 194 -10.50 16.46 14.86
C LEU A 194 -9.50 15.63 15.67
N LEU A 195 -9.48 14.32 15.45
CA LEU A 195 -8.64 13.36 16.16
C LEU A 195 -7.62 12.77 15.20
N MET A 196 -6.35 12.71 15.61
CA MET A 196 -5.31 11.99 14.88
C MET A 196 -4.66 10.94 15.76
N ILE A 197 -4.53 9.73 15.20
CA ILE A 197 -3.80 8.62 15.80
C ILE A 197 -2.52 8.43 14.99
N ASP A 198 -1.37 8.34 15.65
CA ASP A 198 -0.05 8.16 15.02
C ASP A 198 0.72 7.03 15.73
N ILE A 199 1.12 6.01 14.97
CA ILE A 199 1.98 4.91 15.46
C ILE A 199 3.42 5.19 15.00
N PRO A 200 4.31 5.72 15.87
CA PRO A 200 5.70 5.98 15.49
C PRO A 200 6.55 4.72 15.38
N SER A 201 7.75 4.88 14.79
CA SER A 201 8.80 3.85 14.73
C SER A 201 8.42 2.56 13.97
N ILE A 202 7.46 2.62 13.05
CA ILE A 202 7.02 1.52 12.18
C ILE A 202 8.21 0.83 11.50
N GLN A 203 9.11 1.61 10.90
CA GLN A 203 10.27 1.10 10.17
C GLN A 203 11.24 0.32 11.07
N VAL A 204 11.39 0.75 12.33
CA VAL A 204 12.19 0.02 13.31
C VAL A 204 11.49 -1.27 13.72
N PHE A 205 10.18 -1.29 13.89
CA PHE A 205 9.44 -2.51 14.21
C PHE A 205 9.47 -3.54 13.07
N ILE A 206 9.21 -3.10 11.82
CA ILE A 206 9.21 -3.95 10.61
C ILE A 206 10.60 -4.54 10.36
N SER A 207 11.67 -3.76 10.53
CA SER A 207 13.04 -4.25 10.35
C SER A 207 13.48 -5.31 11.36
N ARG A 208 12.74 -5.52 12.47
CA ARG A 208 13.03 -6.58 13.45
C ARG A 208 12.46 -7.93 13.00
N SER A 209 12.76 -8.30 11.76
CA SER A 209 12.23 -9.48 11.08
C SER A 209 13.39 -10.27 10.48
N ARG A 210 13.38 -11.59 10.69
CA ARG A 210 14.44 -12.49 10.20
C ARG A 210 13.98 -13.34 9.02
N LYS A 211 12.69 -13.66 8.95
CA LYS A 211 12.06 -14.41 7.86
C LYS A 211 10.98 -13.56 7.19
N LEU A 212 10.64 -13.90 5.94
CA LEU A 212 9.60 -13.20 5.18
C LEU A 212 8.23 -13.23 5.88
N ARG A 213 7.88 -14.36 6.50
CA ARG A 213 6.63 -14.48 7.26
C ARG A 213 6.60 -13.56 8.49
N ASP A 214 7.73 -13.38 9.18
CA ASP A 214 7.83 -12.43 10.31
C ASP A 214 7.65 -11.00 9.81
N LEU A 215 8.23 -10.69 8.66
CA LEU A 215 8.14 -9.39 8.00
C LEU A 215 6.68 -9.07 7.66
N TRP A 216 5.96 -10.01 7.06
CA TRP A 216 4.53 -9.90 6.79
C TRP A 216 3.71 -9.69 8.07
N VAL A 217 3.92 -10.50 9.12
CA VAL A 217 3.22 -10.32 10.41
C VAL A 217 3.51 -8.94 10.99
N SER A 218 4.76 -8.48 10.93
CA SER A 218 5.16 -7.18 11.44
C SER A 218 4.48 -6.03 10.72
N SER A 219 4.40 -6.04 9.38
CA SER A 219 3.66 -5.03 8.64
C SER A 219 2.16 -5.11 8.92
N TYR A 220 1.62 -6.33 8.99
CA TYR A 220 0.18 -6.53 9.20
C TYR A 220 -0.28 -6.06 10.58
N LEU A 221 0.53 -6.30 11.63
CA LEU A 221 0.25 -5.80 12.98
C LEU A 221 0.10 -4.28 13.03
N VAL A 222 0.91 -3.54 12.28
CA VAL A 222 0.82 -2.08 12.21
C VAL A 222 -0.55 -1.67 11.66
N SER A 223 -0.93 -2.19 10.49
CA SER A 223 -2.22 -1.92 9.87
C SER A 223 -3.40 -2.38 10.71
N ALA A 224 -3.35 -3.59 11.25
CA ALA A 224 -4.46 -4.21 11.97
C ALA A 224 -4.68 -3.61 13.35
N LEU A 225 -3.63 -3.22 14.08
CA LEU A 225 -3.78 -2.49 15.34
C LEU A 225 -4.33 -1.08 15.11
N ALA A 226 -3.81 -0.36 14.11
CA ALA A 226 -4.34 0.96 13.72
C ALA A 226 -5.82 0.87 13.34
N TRP A 227 -6.16 -0.09 12.46
CA TRP A 227 -7.53 -0.36 12.04
C TRP A 227 -8.43 -0.72 13.22
N ARG A 228 -8.00 -1.63 14.11
CA ARG A 228 -8.80 -2.05 15.25
C ARG A 228 -9.11 -0.88 16.20
N THR A 229 -8.18 0.03 16.40
CA THR A 229 -8.43 1.25 17.19
C THR A 229 -9.44 2.16 16.51
N ALA A 230 -9.29 2.45 15.21
CA ALA A 230 -10.26 3.26 14.47
C ALA A 230 -11.64 2.59 14.37
N TRP A 231 -11.68 1.26 14.26
CA TRP A 231 -12.91 0.47 14.20
C TRP A 231 -13.82 0.72 15.41
N THR A 232 -13.26 1.02 16.58
CA THR A 232 -14.07 1.34 17.78
C THR A 232 -14.95 2.58 17.60
N PHE A 233 -14.55 3.52 16.75
CA PHE A 233 -15.35 4.68 16.36
C PHE A 233 -16.21 4.38 15.14
N ILE A 234 -15.64 3.77 14.10
CA ILE A 234 -16.31 3.44 12.84
C ILE A 234 -17.53 2.56 13.08
N GLU A 235 -17.40 1.52 13.90
CA GLU A 235 -18.48 0.57 14.18
C GLU A 235 -19.69 1.23 14.88
N LYS A 236 -19.47 2.31 15.63
CA LYS A 236 -20.52 2.96 16.43
C LYS A 236 -21.10 4.20 15.77
N LEU A 237 -20.25 4.98 15.10
CA LEU A 237 -20.62 6.27 14.51
C LEU A 237 -20.83 6.20 13.00
N GLY A 238 -20.34 5.15 12.35
CA GLY A 238 -20.33 5.03 10.89
C GLY A 238 -18.94 5.29 10.29
N PRO A 239 -18.70 4.82 9.05
CA PRO A 239 -17.40 4.89 8.36
C PRO A 239 -16.94 6.30 7.98
N ASP A 240 -17.86 7.25 7.86
CA ASP A 240 -17.59 8.64 7.48
C ASP A 240 -16.76 9.40 8.52
N VAL A 241 -16.62 8.89 9.74
CA VAL A 241 -15.73 9.49 10.75
C VAL A 241 -14.26 9.31 10.41
N LEU A 242 -13.88 8.32 9.59
CA LEU A 242 -12.49 8.09 9.19
C LEU A 242 -12.21 8.75 7.83
N VAL A 243 -11.42 9.81 7.83
CA VAL A 243 -11.06 10.56 6.60
C VAL A 243 -9.82 9.97 5.94
N MET A 244 -8.78 9.64 6.73
CA MET A 244 -7.54 9.05 6.24
C MET A 244 -7.09 7.87 7.11
N PRO A 245 -6.79 6.70 6.54
CA PRO A 245 -7.15 6.28 5.18
C PRO A 245 -8.68 6.17 5.03
N THR A 246 -9.20 6.31 3.83
CA THR A 246 -10.65 6.23 3.60
C THR A 246 -11.16 4.81 3.81
N CYS A 247 -12.42 4.66 4.21
CA CYS A 247 -13.12 3.38 4.19
C CYS A 247 -13.52 2.97 2.74
N ARG A 248 -13.60 3.92 1.80
CA ARG A 248 -13.82 3.65 0.38
C ARG A 248 -12.69 2.78 -0.14
N TYR A 249 -12.99 1.76 -0.93
CA TYR A 249 -11.97 0.89 -1.55
C TYR A 249 -11.10 0.08 -0.57
N ASN A 250 -11.37 0.15 0.74
CA ASN A 250 -10.48 -0.40 1.76
C ASN A 250 -10.87 -1.86 2.08
N PRO A 251 -10.00 -2.85 1.80
CA PRO A 251 -10.32 -4.25 2.04
C PRO A 251 -10.54 -4.59 3.52
N PHE A 252 -9.91 -3.85 4.46
CA PHE A 252 -10.15 -4.03 5.90
C PHE A 252 -11.57 -3.60 6.26
N TYR A 253 -12.08 -2.53 5.65
CA TYR A 253 -13.45 -2.07 5.88
C TYR A 253 -14.48 -3.07 5.38
N TYR A 254 -14.33 -3.57 4.14
CA TYR A 254 -15.23 -4.58 3.59
C TYR A 254 -15.24 -5.86 4.42
N HIS A 255 -14.06 -6.34 4.84
CA HIS A 255 -13.98 -7.51 5.72
C HIS A 255 -14.65 -7.26 7.07
N SER A 256 -14.31 -6.19 7.78
CA SER A 256 -14.87 -5.89 9.10
C SER A 256 -16.38 -5.66 9.06
N LEU A 257 -16.90 -5.05 7.98
CA LEU A 257 -18.33 -4.90 7.75
C LEU A 257 -19.03 -6.26 7.61
N LEU A 258 -18.55 -7.12 6.72
CA LEU A 258 -19.14 -8.44 6.51
C LEU A 258 -19.02 -9.32 7.77
N SER A 259 -17.90 -9.20 8.48
CA SER A 259 -17.65 -9.86 9.78
C SER A 259 -18.66 -9.43 10.84
N SER A 260 -18.92 -8.12 10.95
CA SER A 260 -19.85 -7.52 11.91
C SER A 260 -21.31 -7.91 11.62
N ILE A 261 -21.70 -7.96 10.34
CA ILE A 261 -23.06 -8.37 9.93
C ILE A 261 -23.24 -9.90 10.06
N GLY A 262 -22.21 -10.68 9.76
CA GLY A 262 -22.24 -12.14 9.88
C GLY A 262 -23.15 -12.85 8.86
N SER A 263 -23.46 -12.21 7.73
CA SER A 263 -24.33 -12.79 6.68
C SER A 263 -23.52 -13.32 5.50
N ARG A 264 -23.53 -14.65 5.33
CA ARG A 264 -22.88 -15.32 4.20
C ARG A 264 -23.53 -14.97 2.85
N GLN A 265 -24.86 -14.98 2.80
CA GLN A 265 -25.59 -14.64 1.57
C GLN A 265 -25.29 -13.20 1.11
N LEU A 266 -25.07 -12.28 2.06
CA LEU A 266 -24.64 -10.94 1.73
C LEU A 266 -23.25 -10.95 1.08
N ALA A 267 -22.27 -11.63 1.69
CA ALA A 267 -20.90 -11.73 1.16
C ALA A 267 -20.88 -12.29 -0.29
N GLU A 268 -21.62 -13.38 -0.53
CA GLU A 268 -21.78 -13.98 -1.87
C GLU A 268 -22.38 -13.00 -2.88
N SER A 269 -23.34 -12.15 -2.47
CA SER A 269 -24.01 -11.21 -3.40
C SER A 269 -23.18 -9.99 -3.80
N VAL A 270 -22.06 -9.73 -3.13
CA VAL A 270 -21.25 -8.51 -3.34
C VAL A 270 -19.77 -8.78 -3.61
N GLU A 271 -19.35 -10.05 -3.68
CA GLU A 271 -17.94 -10.44 -3.81
C GLU A 271 -17.23 -9.80 -5.02
N ASP A 272 -17.88 -9.83 -6.19
CA ASP A 272 -17.32 -9.32 -7.44
C ASP A 272 -17.09 -7.80 -7.39
N VAL A 273 -18.02 -7.11 -6.74
CA VAL A 273 -17.96 -5.65 -6.58
C VAL A 273 -16.82 -5.29 -5.64
N ILE A 274 -16.71 -5.97 -4.50
CA ILE A 274 -15.62 -5.76 -3.54
C ILE A 274 -14.27 -6.06 -4.18
N GLU A 275 -14.15 -7.18 -4.90
CA GLU A 275 -12.90 -7.56 -5.57
C GLU A 275 -12.47 -6.51 -6.58
N LYS A 276 -13.39 -6.06 -7.43
CA LYS A 276 -13.13 -5.04 -8.45
C LYS A 276 -12.62 -3.71 -7.86
N VAL A 277 -13.14 -3.31 -6.69
CA VAL A 277 -12.84 -2.00 -6.10
C VAL A 277 -11.82 -2.01 -4.97
N SER A 278 -11.40 -3.17 -4.48
CA SER A 278 -10.47 -3.28 -3.34
C SER A 278 -9.39 -4.36 -3.49
N GLY A 279 -9.48 -5.22 -4.51
CA GLY A 279 -8.58 -6.36 -4.72
C GLY A 279 -8.78 -7.51 -3.72
N TYR A 280 -9.71 -7.39 -2.78
CA TYR A 280 -10.09 -8.42 -1.80
C TYR A 280 -11.36 -9.13 -2.24
N ASN A 281 -11.36 -10.47 -2.24
CA ASN A 281 -12.57 -11.25 -2.49
C ASN A 281 -12.94 -12.03 -1.21
N PRO A 282 -14.10 -11.78 -0.57
CA PRO A 282 -14.48 -12.43 0.69
C PRO A 282 -14.79 -13.94 0.59
N GLU A 283 -15.06 -14.45 -0.61
CA GLU A 283 -15.34 -15.88 -0.87
C GLU A 283 -14.06 -16.67 -1.15
N ARG A 284 -13.05 -16.02 -1.75
CA ARG A 284 -11.73 -16.59 -2.02
C ARG A 284 -10.77 -16.39 -0.86
N ASP A 285 -10.72 -15.20 -0.31
CA ASP A 285 -9.74 -14.74 0.67
C ASP A 285 -10.38 -14.76 2.07
N THR A 286 -9.90 -15.64 2.97
CA THR A 286 -10.43 -15.70 4.36
C THR A 286 -10.29 -14.35 5.08
N TYR A 287 -9.18 -13.65 4.84
CA TYR A 287 -8.87 -12.33 5.39
C TYR A 287 -8.20 -11.47 4.31
N PRO A 288 -8.28 -10.12 4.39
CA PRO A 288 -7.43 -9.25 3.60
C PRO A 288 -5.96 -9.64 3.77
N LEU A 289 -5.27 -9.98 2.68
CA LEU A 289 -3.93 -10.57 2.75
C LEU A 289 -2.81 -9.54 2.99
N TYR A 290 -3.03 -8.28 2.63
CA TYR A 290 -1.99 -7.27 2.58
C TYR A 290 -2.26 -6.12 3.55
N ALA A 291 -1.18 -5.58 4.13
CA ALA A 291 -1.21 -4.42 5.00
C ALA A 291 -1.38 -3.14 4.16
N VAL A 292 -2.57 -2.54 4.20
CA VAL A 292 -2.93 -1.33 3.43
C VAL A 292 -3.32 -0.12 4.29
N VAL A 293 -3.48 -0.32 5.60
CA VAL A 293 -3.81 0.76 6.54
C VAL A 293 -2.51 1.35 7.09
N PRO A 294 -2.21 2.65 6.87
CA PRO A 294 -1.03 3.29 7.41
C PRO A 294 -1.13 3.44 8.94
N GLY A 295 0.00 3.69 9.60
CA GLY A 295 0.02 3.92 11.04
C GLY A 295 -0.46 5.31 11.49
N THR A 296 -0.81 6.20 10.57
CA THR A 296 -1.38 7.52 10.88
C THR A 296 -2.82 7.58 10.37
N LEU A 297 -3.75 7.91 11.27
CA LEU A 297 -5.20 7.96 11.00
C LEU A 297 -5.73 9.35 11.33
N LEU A 298 -6.64 9.89 10.51
CA LEU A 298 -7.33 11.16 10.74
C LEU A 298 -8.83 10.93 10.80
N LEU A 299 -9.44 11.33 11.92
CA LEU A 299 -10.86 11.17 12.20
C LEU A 299 -11.54 12.53 12.43
N VAL A 300 -12.74 12.66 11.87
CA VAL A 300 -13.69 13.75 12.15
C VAL A 300 -14.75 13.19 13.08
N LEU A 301 -14.71 13.60 14.34
CA LEU A 301 -15.58 13.08 15.39
C LEU A 301 -16.62 14.12 15.80
N PRO A 302 -17.82 13.68 16.24
CA PRO A 302 -18.79 14.57 16.86
C PRO A 302 -18.31 15.01 18.25
N ASP A 303 -19.09 15.90 18.89
CA ASP A 303 -18.79 16.35 20.25
C ASP A 303 -18.91 15.25 21.32
N TYR A 304 -18.43 15.59 22.52
CA TYR A 304 -18.35 14.68 23.66
C TYR A 304 -19.70 14.12 24.08
N GLU A 305 -20.81 14.83 23.91
CA GLU A 305 -22.14 14.31 24.27
C GLU A 305 -22.51 13.11 23.40
N VAL A 306 -22.29 13.23 22.09
CA VAL A 306 -22.51 12.14 21.12
C VAL A 306 -21.55 10.99 21.40
N LEU A 307 -20.27 11.27 21.66
CA LEU A 307 -19.28 10.24 21.99
C LEU A 307 -19.63 9.49 23.28
N GLN A 308 -20.04 10.22 24.32
CA GLN A 308 -20.45 9.65 25.60
C GLN A 308 -21.68 8.74 25.44
N GLN A 309 -22.64 9.17 24.63
CA GLN A 309 -23.88 8.44 24.43
C GLN A 309 -23.72 7.19 23.57
N TYR A 310 -22.88 7.24 22.53
CA TYR A 310 -22.86 6.22 21.47
C TYR A 310 -21.57 5.42 21.34
N VAL A 311 -20.44 5.95 21.82
CA VAL A 311 -19.15 5.26 21.80
C VAL A 311 -18.85 4.65 23.16
N ASP A 312 -18.63 5.49 24.17
CA ASP A 312 -18.33 5.05 25.53
C ASP A 312 -18.62 6.16 26.55
N SER A 313 -19.39 5.82 27.59
CA SER A 313 -19.83 6.75 28.65
C SER A 313 -18.70 7.40 29.47
N THR A 314 -17.48 6.87 29.37
CA THR A 314 -16.28 7.39 30.04
C THR A 314 -15.67 8.60 29.31
N ILE A 315 -16.00 8.83 28.05
CA ILE A 315 -15.51 9.96 27.25
C ILE A 315 -16.30 11.21 27.63
N LYS A 316 -15.65 12.15 28.32
CA LYS A 316 -16.25 13.40 28.82
C LYS A 316 -15.57 14.65 28.31
N ASP A 317 -14.31 14.53 27.92
CA ASP A 317 -13.41 15.61 27.55
C ASP A 317 -12.25 15.06 26.71
N ARG A 318 -11.33 15.94 26.32
CA ARG A 318 -10.13 15.60 25.54
C ARG A 318 -9.31 14.49 26.18
N GLU A 319 -9.00 14.63 27.47
CA GLU A 319 -8.09 13.72 28.17
C GLU A 319 -8.68 12.31 28.23
N SER A 320 -9.97 12.20 28.56
CA SER A 320 -10.68 10.93 28.58
C SER A 320 -10.85 10.30 27.19
N LEU A 321 -11.02 11.09 26.12
CA LEU A 321 -11.03 10.58 24.74
C LEU A 321 -9.68 10.02 24.31
N GLU A 322 -8.60 10.78 24.55
CA GLU A 322 -7.25 10.36 24.19
C GLU A 322 -6.86 9.09 24.96
N LYS A 323 -7.18 9.05 26.26
CA LYS A 323 -7.02 7.87 27.10
C LYS A 323 -7.82 6.66 26.57
N TYR A 324 -9.09 6.86 26.22
CA TYR A 324 -9.93 5.80 25.65
C TYR A 324 -9.28 5.19 24.39
N ALA A 325 -8.80 6.01 23.45
CA ALA A 325 -8.16 5.51 22.24
C ALA A 325 -6.87 4.71 22.54
N VAL A 326 -6.05 5.17 23.49
CA VAL A 326 -4.86 4.44 23.95
C VAL A 326 -5.22 3.11 24.61
N GLU A 327 -6.26 3.09 25.45
CA GLU A 327 -6.74 1.87 26.12
C GLU A 327 -7.26 0.84 25.10
N ARG A 328 -8.08 1.26 24.14
CA ARG A 328 -8.56 0.36 23.06
C ARG A 328 -7.42 -0.22 22.24
N TYR A 329 -6.36 0.56 21.97
CA TYR A 329 -5.16 0.09 21.30
C TYR A 329 -4.41 -0.97 22.13
N ARG A 330 -4.24 -0.73 23.45
CA ARG A 330 -3.59 -1.67 24.37
C ARG A 330 -4.40 -2.95 24.55
N GLU A 331 -5.72 -2.86 24.63
CA GLU A 331 -6.61 -4.02 24.69
C GLU A 331 -6.55 -4.87 23.43
N ALA A 332 -6.46 -4.26 22.25
CA ALA A 332 -6.26 -4.99 21.01
C ALA A 332 -4.97 -5.84 21.07
N TRP A 333 -3.87 -5.26 21.58
CA TRP A 333 -2.63 -6.01 21.82
C TRP A 333 -2.79 -7.11 22.87
N SER A 334 -3.42 -6.82 24.01
CA SER A 334 -3.66 -7.81 25.07
C SER A 334 -4.55 -8.97 24.59
N SER A 335 -5.49 -8.71 23.68
CA SER A 335 -6.33 -9.75 23.07
C SER A 335 -5.50 -10.74 22.23
N ILE A 336 -4.54 -10.24 21.45
CA ILE A 336 -3.59 -11.09 20.71
C ILE A 336 -2.78 -11.92 21.69
N TRP A 337 -2.23 -11.29 22.73
CA TRP A 337 -1.41 -11.97 23.73
C TRP A 337 -2.19 -13.09 24.43
N SER A 338 -3.41 -12.80 24.88
CA SER A 338 -4.33 -13.79 25.46
C SER A 338 -4.60 -14.95 24.51
N SER A 339 -4.82 -14.65 23.22
CA SER A 339 -5.07 -15.68 22.20
C SER A 339 -3.84 -16.57 21.95
N ILE A 340 -2.62 -16.01 22.04
CA ILE A 340 -1.36 -16.77 21.99
C ILE A 340 -1.26 -17.70 23.21
N LEU A 341 -1.52 -17.19 24.42
CA LEU A 341 -1.51 -18.01 25.64
C LEU A 341 -2.61 -19.08 25.65
N GLY A 342 -3.69 -18.87 24.90
CA GLY A 342 -4.72 -19.89 24.66
C GLY A 342 -4.21 -21.14 23.93
N LEU A 343 -3.02 -21.09 23.32
CA LEU A 343 -2.37 -22.25 22.71
C LEU A 343 -1.69 -23.18 23.73
N LYS A 344 -1.54 -22.77 25.00
CA LYS A 344 -0.90 -23.60 26.03
C LYS A 344 -1.57 -24.96 26.14
N GLY A 345 -0.76 -26.01 26.28
CA GLY A 345 -1.27 -27.39 26.36
C GLY A 345 -1.96 -27.90 25.08
N ARG A 346 -1.87 -27.19 23.94
CA ARG A 346 -2.37 -27.68 22.66
C ARG A 346 -1.74 -29.03 22.33
N GLY A 347 -2.57 -30.07 22.28
CA GLY A 347 -2.19 -31.39 21.84
C GLY A 347 -2.22 -31.52 20.31
N GLY A 348 -2.35 -32.75 19.83
CA GLY A 348 -2.35 -33.08 18.42
C GLY A 348 -0.98 -33.52 17.92
N ASP A 349 -0.61 -33.09 16.73
CA ASP A 349 0.66 -33.43 16.10
C ASP A 349 1.85 -32.73 16.77
N ALA A 350 3.07 -33.07 16.33
CA ALA A 350 4.29 -32.51 16.89
C ALA A 350 4.35 -30.97 16.79
N MET A 351 3.76 -30.38 15.75
CA MET A 351 3.69 -28.92 15.56
C MET A 351 2.74 -28.26 16.57
N GLY A 352 1.53 -28.82 16.77
CA GLY A 352 0.58 -28.33 17.75
C GLY A 352 1.14 -28.35 19.17
N LYS A 353 1.81 -29.45 19.54
CA LYS A 353 2.52 -29.58 20.81
C LYS A 353 3.64 -28.54 20.98
N LEU A 354 4.43 -28.30 19.93
CA LEU A 354 5.46 -27.27 19.95
C LEU A 354 4.86 -25.87 20.12
N LEU A 355 3.79 -25.54 19.39
CA LEU A 355 3.12 -24.24 19.53
C LEU A 355 2.65 -24.00 20.97
N GLY A 356 2.08 -25.03 21.60
CA GLY A 356 1.74 -24.97 23.03
C GLY A 356 2.97 -24.73 23.90
N LYS A 357 4.07 -25.43 23.63
CA LYS A 357 5.32 -25.24 24.38
C LYS A 357 5.95 -23.87 24.21
N LEU A 358 5.87 -23.29 23.01
CA LEU A 358 6.35 -21.94 22.73
C LEU A 358 5.48 -20.89 23.44
N ALA A 359 4.16 -21.09 23.45
CA ALA A 359 3.24 -20.22 24.19
C ALA A 359 3.49 -20.27 25.72
N GLU A 360 3.83 -21.43 26.27
CA GLU A 360 4.25 -21.55 27.68
C GLU A 360 5.48 -20.68 28.02
N GLN A 361 6.39 -20.45 27.07
CA GLN A 361 7.55 -19.59 27.31
C GLN A 361 7.21 -18.09 27.41
N LEU A 362 5.97 -17.72 27.08
CA LEU A 362 5.44 -16.37 27.24
C LEU A 362 4.62 -16.22 28.53
N GLU A 363 4.53 -17.26 29.36
CA GLU A 363 3.89 -17.19 30.67
C GLU A 363 4.81 -16.58 31.72
N GLY A 364 4.23 -15.78 32.62
CA GLY A 364 4.93 -15.08 33.70
C GLY A 364 5.56 -13.75 33.27
N VAL A 365 5.82 -13.54 31.98
CA VAL A 365 6.38 -12.26 31.48
C VAL A 365 5.33 -11.14 31.41
N GLU A 366 4.05 -11.44 31.61
CA GLU A 366 2.99 -10.45 31.80
C GLU A 366 3.25 -9.59 33.05
N LYS A 367 3.91 -10.13 34.08
CA LYS A 367 4.33 -9.35 35.25
C LYS A 367 5.24 -8.18 34.86
N VAL A 368 6.10 -8.40 33.86
CA VAL A 368 6.99 -7.39 33.26
C VAL A 368 6.21 -6.35 32.45
N GLY A 369 5.09 -6.76 31.85
CA GLY A 369 4.17 -5.90 31.08
C GLY A 369 4.11 -6.16 29.59
N PHE A 370 4.67 -7.26 29.09
CA PHE A 370 4.66 -7.59 27.66
C PHE A 370 3.25 -7.77 27.07
N ASP A 371 2.26 -8.10 27.88
CA ASP A 371 0.85 -8.27 27.53
C ASP A 371 0.09 -6.95 27.39
N ARG A 372 0.51 -5.91 28.14
CA ARG A 372 -0.17 -4.60 28.23
C ARG A 372 0.56 -3.48 27.49
N VAL A 373 1.87 -3.63 27.28
CA VAL A 373 2.70 -2.68 26.52
C VAL A 373 2.90 -3.25 25.12
N PRO A 374 2.33 -2.64 24.07
CA PRO A 374 2.59 -3.06 22.69
C PRO A 374 4.02 -2.68 22.26
N PRO A 375 4.67 -3.46 21.38
CA PRO A 375 6.00 -3.12 20.84
C PRO A 375 5.97 -1.97 19.81
N LEU A 376 4.83 -1.31 19.67
CA LEU A 376 4.52 -0.19 18.80
C LEU A 376 3.85 0.88 19.69
N PRO A 377 4.49 2.03 19.95
CA PRO A 377 3.86 3.11 20.70
C PRO A 377 2.69 3.69 19.90
N ILE A 378 1.77 4.37 20.59
CA ILE A 378 0.67 5.13 19.99
C ILE A 378 0.71 6.57 20.51
N ARG A 379 0.43 7.53 19.63
CA ARG A 379 0.14 8.93 19.97
C ARG A 379 -1.28 9.24 19.53
N VAL A 380 -2.02 9.93 20.38
CA VAL A 380 -3.39 10.37 20.11
C VAL A 380 -3.43 11.87 20.36
N ILE A 381 -3.90 12.63 19.38
CA ILE A 381 -3.87 14.10 19.42
C ILE A 381 -5.24 14.62 18.98
N THR A 382 -5.85 15.44 19.82
CA THR A 382 -7.16 16.02 19.56
C THR A 382 -7.09 17.55 19.46
N VAL A 383 -7.90 18.12 18.56
CA VAL A 383 -8.21 19.55 18.51
C VAL A 383 -9.72 19.70 18.44
N GLU A 384 -10.28 20.62 19.24
CA GLU A 384 -11.73 20.85 19.29
C GLU A 384 -12.12 21.96 18.31
N VAL A 385 -13.30 21.83 17.73
CA VAL A 385 -13.88 22.85 16.85
C VAL A 385 -14.04 24.19 17.57
N SER A 386 -14.48 24.16 18.84
CA SER A 386 -14.66 25.34 19.70
C SER A 386 -13.38 26.18 19.83
N GLU A 387 -12.22 25.53 20.05
CA GLU A 387 -10.92 26.21 20.18
C GLU A 387 -10.59 27.08 18.96
N ILE A 388 -10.97 26.62 17.76
CA ILE A 388 -10.66 27.30 16.51
C ILE A 388 -11.75 28.31 16.14
N LEU A 389 -13.02 28.06 16.49
CA LEU A 389 -14.11 29.03 16.29
C LEU A 389 -13.89 30.31 17.08
N GLU A 390 -13.38 30.21 18.31
CA GLU A 390 -13.00 31.37 19.14
C GLU A 390 -11.90 32.21 18.48
N GLU A 391 -10.96 31.57 17.75
CA GLU A 391 -9.85 32.23 17.05
C GLU A 391 -10.26 32.84 15.68
N LEU A 392 -11.16 32.20 14.92
CA LEU A 392 -11.48 32.55 13.51
C LEU A 392 -12.53 33.67 13.34
N GLY A 393 -13.55 33.70 14.20
CA GLY A 393 -14.78 34.48 13.98
C GLY A 393 -15.72 33.90 12.90
N PRO A 394 -17.02 34.27 12.91
CA PRO A 394 -18.07 33.62 12.11
C PRO A 394 -17.92 33.81 10.59
N GLN A 395 -17.30 34.90 10.13
CA GLN A 395 -17.09 35.19 8.70
C GLN A 395 -16.02 34.33 8.01
N HIS A 396 -15.26 33.53 8.76
CA HIS A 396 -14.15 32.72 8.24
C HIS A 396 -14.37 31.21 8.38
N LEU A 397 -15.62 30.79 8.58
CA LEU A 397 -15.98 29.40 8.88
C LEU A 397 -15.51 28.40 7.82
N GLN A 398 -15.40 28.82 6.56
CA GLN A 398 -14.83 28.05 5.45
C GLN A 398 -13.39 27.57 5.67
N LYS A 399 -12.65 28.20 6.60
CA LYS A 399 -11.26 27.86 6.95
C LYS A 399 -11.16 26.92 8.15
N LEU A 400 -12.28 26.62 8.79
CA LEU A 400 -12.35 25.88 10.04
C LEU A 400 -11.52 24.59 9.99
N TYR A 401 -11.74 23.77 8.96
CA TYR A 401 -11.01 22.51 8.78
C TYR A 401 -9.51 22.72 8.59
N HIS A 402 -9.12 23.70 7.78
CA HIS A 402 -7.71 24.02 7.52
C HIS A 402 -7.00 24.41 8.82
N CYS A 403 -7.60 25.29 9.63
CA CYS A 403 -7.05 25.73 10.91
C CYS A 403 -6.99 24.60 11.95
N LEU A 404 -8.05 23.77 12.04
CA LEU A 404 -8.05 22.57 12.89
C LEU A 404 -6.90 21.63 12.52
N PHE A 405 -6.75 21.35 11.22
CA PHE A 405 -5.70 20.47 10.73
C PHE A 405 -4.30 21.06 10.96
N ALA A 406 -4.10 22.36 10.73
CA ALA A 406 -2.84 23.04 10.99
C ALA A 406 -2.45 23.00 12.48
N LYS A 407 -3.41 23.26 13.38
CA LYS A 407 -3.21 23.16 14.85
C LYS A 407 -2.85 21.73 15.26
N LEU A 408 -3.52 20.74 14.68
CA LEU A 408 -3.30 19.32 14.92
C LEU A 408 -1.90 18.88 14.43
N GLN A 409 -1.47 19.33 13.24
CA GLN A 409 -0.12 19.10 12.73
C GLN A 409 0.95 19.76 13.62
N TYR A 410 0.69 20.98 14.11
CA TYR A 410 1.59 21.65 15.05
C TYR A 410 1.75 20.85 16.36
N LYS A 411 0.64 20.38 16.96
CA LYS A 411 0.69 19.51 18.15
C LYS A 411 1.47 18.22 17.88
N LEU A 412 1.23 17.55 16.75
CA LEU A 412 1.98 16.35 16.35
C LEU A 412 3.46 16.61 16.15
N GLY A 413 3.81 17.73 15.53
CA GLY A 413 5.20 18.13 15.33
C GLY A 413 5.96 18.24 16.64
N ARG A 414 5.33 18.75 17.70
CA ARG A 414 5.92 18.83 19.04
C ARG A 414 6.13 17.45 19.67
N GLU A 415 5.14 16.56 19.57
CA GLU A 415 5.26 15.17 20.06
C GLU A 415 6.33 14.36 19.32
N LYS A 416 6.57 14.68 18.04
CA LYS A 416 7.60 14.04 17.22
C LYS A 416 9.03 14.41 17.63
N LEU A 417 9.24 15.49 18.38
CA LEU A 417 10.57 15.88 18.89
C LEU A 417 11.14 14.86 19.89
N PHE A 418 10.27 14.14 20.60
CA PHE A 418 10.69 13.12 21.56
C PHE A 418 10.43 11.72 21.01
N ARG A 419 11.45 10.87 21.12
CA ARG A 419 11.34 9.45 20.78
C ARG A 419 11.43 8.62 22.06
N VAL A 420 10.28 8.11 22.49
CA VAL A 420 10.20 7.19 23.64
C VAL A 420 10.27 5.76 23.13
N SER A 421 11.16 4.95 23.72
CA SER A 421 11.18 3.50 23.44
C SER A 421 10.07 2.83 24.23
N TYR A 422 9.27 1.97 23.60
CA TYR A 422 8.26 1.17 24.31
C TYR A 422 8.90 0.34 25.45
N ALA A 423 10.20 0.01 25.34
CA ALA A 423 10.90 -0.78 26.33
C ALA A 423 11.03 -0.06 27.68
N SER A 424 10.87 1.27 27.73
CA SER A 424 10.90 2.02 29.00
C SER A 424 9.66 1.79 29.87
N GLU A 425 8.57 1.25 29.31
CA GLU A 425 7.36 0.90 30.06
C GLU A 425 7.42 -0.53 30.65
N LEU A 426 8.50 -1.28 30.39
CA LEU A 426 8.67 -2.66 30.85
C LEU A 426 9.56 -2.74 32.10
N ASP A 427 9.18 -3.57 33.07
CA ASP A 427 9.99 -3.83 34.26
C ASP A 427 11.11 -4.86 33.99
N LEU A 428 12.03 -4.51 33.07
CA LEU A 428 13.14 -5.38 32.67
C LEU A 428 14.15 -5.60 33.80
N THR A 429 14.23 -4.69 34.78
CA THR A 429 15.16 -4.78 35.91
C THR A 429 14.85 -5.97 36.80
N SER A 430 13.58 -6.12 37.21
CA SER A 430 13.18 -7.27 38.02
C SER A 430 13.34 -8.57 37.25
N TRP A 431 13.04 -8.55 35.95
CA TRP A 431 13.05 -9.74 35.11
C TRP A 431 14.45 -10.29 34.83
N THR A 432 15.43 -9.40 34.59
CA THR A 432 16.81 -9.80 34.27
C THR A 432 17.68 -10.12 35.49
N SER A 433 17.10 -10.07 36.69
CA SER A 433 17.75 -10.48 37.94
C SER A 433 17.87 -12.00 38.11
N GLY A 434 17.20 -12.79 37.25
CA GLY A 434 17.31 -14.26 37.22
C GLY A 434 17.77 -14.79 35.86
N ASP A 435 18.00 -16.11 35.77
CA ASP A 435 18.40 -16.76 34.52
C ASP A 435 17.22 -16.85 33.54
N VAL A 436 17.37 -16.23 32.37
CA VAL A 436 16.36 -16.19 31.31
C VAL A 436 16.77 -17.06 30.13
N GLY A 437 15.80 -17.82 29.61
CA GLY A 437 15.97 -18.59 28.37
C GLY A 437 15.46 -20.03 28.48
N TRP A 438 14.92 -20.50 27.37
CA TRP A 438 14.51 -21.88 27.14
C TRP A 438 15.05 -22.36 25.78
N PRO A 439 15.56 -23.60 25.68
CA PRO A 439 15.68 -24.59 26.75
C PRO A 439 16.72 -24.23 27.83
N LYS A 440 16.57 -24.80 29.03
CA LYS A 440 17.41 -24.47 30.19
C LYS A 440 18.87 -24.86 29.96
N GLU A 441 19.08 -25.96 29.24
CA GLU A 441 20.36 -26.54 28.85
C GLU A 441 21.22 -25.57 28.02
N PHE A 442 20.58 -24.65 27.28
CA PHE A 442 21.26 -23.70 26.39
C PHE A 442 21.33 -22.28 26.96
N ARG A 443 21.03 -22.08 28.25
CA ARG A 443 21.11 -20.76 28.90
C ARG A 443 22.53 -20.22 28.88
N SER A 444 22.63 -18.90 28.75
CA SER A 444 23.88 -18.17 28.83
C SER A 444 24.40 -18.17 30.27
N GLY A 445 25.69 -18.48 30.47
CA GLY A 445 26.37 -18.30 31.75
C GLY A 445 26.50 -16.82 32.19
N ARG A 446 26.05 -15.87 31.36
CA ARG A 446 26.01 -14.43 31.65
C ARG A 446 24.63 -13.97 32.17
N GLY A 447 23.76 -14.90 32.56
CA GLY A 447 22.38 -14.64 33.03
C GLY A 447 21.35 -14.70 31.90
N PHE A 448 21.53 -13.89 30.85
CA PHE A 448 20.67 -13.92 29.66
C PHE A 448 21.44 -13.67 28.37
N ASP A 449 20.76 -13.84 27.24
CA ASP A 449 21.22 -13.45 25.91
C ASP A 449 20.29 -12.42 25.29
N TYR A 450 20.81 -11.55 24.44
CA TYR A 450 19.98 -10.64 23.65
C TYR A 450 19.30 -11.36 22.49
N CYS A 451 18.08 -10.92 22.19
CA CYS A 451 17.34 -11.33 21.01
C CYS A 451 18.09 -10.99 19.73
N THR A 452 18.29 -11.99 18.88
CA THR A 452 18.95 -11.87 17.57
C THR A 452 18.07 -11.24 16.48
N SER A 453 16.79 -11.02 16.76
CA SER A 453 15.86 -10.34 15.84
C SER A 453 15.78 -8.84 16.14
N CYS A 454 15.49 -8.45 17.39
CA CYS A 454 15.41 -7.04 17.75
C CYS A 454 16.73 -6.40 18.18
N GLY A 455 17.68 -7.19 18.68
CA GLY A 455 18.97 -6.70 19.19
C GLY A 455 18.90 -5.94 20.52
N GLU A 456 17.72 -5.81 21.13
CA GLU A 456 17.48 -4.93 22.28
C GLU A 456 17.07 -5.70 23.56
N LEU A 457 16.16 -6.66 23.45
CA LEU A 457 15.53 -7.29 24.61
C LEU A 457 16.13 -8.68 24.94
N PRO A 458 16.10 -9.11 26.22
CA PRO A 458 16.47 -10.47 26.62
C PRO A 458 15.67 -11.56 25.89
N ALA A 459 16.34 -12.66 25.54
CA ALA A 459 15.75 -13.78 24.81
C ALA A 459 15.15 -14.84 25.73
N VAL A 460 13.89 -15.21 25.47
CA VAL A 460 13.19 -16.32 26.12
C VAL A 460 13.32 -17.63 25.37
N LEU A 461 13.49 -17.59 24.05
CA LEU A 461 13.77 -18.77 23.22
C LEU A 461 15.21 -18.75 22.72
N ILE A 462 15.89 -19.88 22.84
CA ILE A 462 17.25 -20.13 22.36
C ILE A 462 17.20 -21.35 21.44
N VAL A 463 17.43 -21.12 20.15
CA VAL A 463 17.61 -22.17 19.15
C VAL A 463 19.11 -22.47 19.08
N PRO A 464 19.57 -23.69 19.38
CA PRO A 464 20.99 -24.00 19.38
C PRO A 464 21.57 -23.97 17.97
N ARG A 465 22.90 -23.82 17.90
CA ARG A 465 23.65 -24.02 16.65
C ARG A 465 23.69 -25.51 16.31
N GLU A 466 24.14 -25.84 15.11
CA GLU A 466 24.23 -27.21 14.59
C GLU A 466 24.92 -28.19 15.56
N GLN A 467 25.97 -27.75 16.25
CA GLN A 467 26.70 -28.53 17.26
C GLN A 467 25.80 -29.02 18.42
N GLY A 468 24.75 -28.28 18.77
CA GLY A 468 23.79 -28.62 19.83
C GLY A 468 22.51 -29.30 19.33
N ARG A 469 22.42 -29.64 18.03
CA ARG A 469 21.20 -30.20 17.41
C ARG A 469 20.76 -31.51 18.06
N GLU A 470 21.70 -32.41 18.35
CA GLU A 470 21.40 -33.73 18.90
C GLU A 470 20.78 -33.64 20.31
N GLU A 471 21.31 -32.75 21.14
CA GLU A 471 20.79 -32.44 22.47
C GLU A 471 19.43 -31.74 22.38
N PHE A 472 19.26 -30.81 21.45
CA PHE A 472 17.97 -30.15 21.22
C PHE A 472 16.86 -31.14 20.86
N LEU A 473 17.15 -32.11 20.00
CA LEU A 473 16.18 -33.16 19.67
C LEU A 473 15.76 -33.97 20.93
N ARG A 474 16.70 -34.25 21.85
CA ARG A 474 16.36 -34.92 23.13
C ARG A 474 15.48 -34.05 24.01
N VAL A 475 15.72 -32.73 24.01
CA VAL A 475 14.84 -31.77 24.68
C VAL A 475 13.43 -31.81 24.06
N LEU A 476 13.31 -31.81 22.73
CA LEU A 476 12.00 -31.89 22.06
C LEU A 476 11.26 -33.19 22.39
N GLU A 477 11.93 -34.35 22.38
CA GLU A 477 11.33 -35.62 22.79
C GLU A 477 10.77 -35.56 24.21
N ARG A 478 11.59 -35.07 25.15
CA ARG A 478 11.23 -35.00 26.57
C ARG A 478 10.10 -34.02 26.81
N GLU A 479 10.22 -32.80 26.31
CA GLU A 479 9.31 -31.69 26.60
C GLU A 479 7.99 -31.80 25.81
N LEU A 480 8.01 -32.40 24.61
CA LEU A 480 6.80 -32.56 23.79
C LEU A 480 6.18 -33.97 23.89
N GLY A 481 6.88 -34.94 24.48
CA GLY A 481 6.42 -36.33 24.51
C GLY A 481 6.21 -36.88 23.10
N VAL A 482 7.22 -36.71 22.24
CA VAL A 482 7.25 -37.22 20.85
C VAL A 482 8.41 -38.20 20.69
N THR A 483 8.34 -39.06 19.69
CA THR A 483 9.42 -39.99 19.34
C THR A 483 10.64 -39.26 18.77
N ARG A 484 11.81 -39.93 18.74
CA ARG A 484 13.04 -39.40 18.13
C ARG A 484 12.83 -39.00 16.66
N ASP A 485 12.09 -39.81 15.91
CA ASP A 485 11.81 -39.58 14.50
C ASP A 485 10.84 -38.39 14.29
N GLU A 486 9.80 -38.27 15.13
CA GLU A 486 8.91 -37.10 15.12
C GLU A 486 9.66 -35.82 15.49
N ALA A 487 10.52 -35.84 16.51
CA ALA A 487 11.36 -34.70 16.87
C ALA A 487 12.30 -34.30 15.73
N ARG A 488 12.90 -35.28 15.03
CA ARG A 488 13.76 -35.04 13.88
C ARG A 488 12.99 -34.40 12.73
N SER A 489 11.85 -34.96 12.36
CA SER A 489 10.96 -34.44 11.31
C SER A 489 10.45 -33.04 11.64
N LEU A 490 10.08 -32.78 12.89
CA LEU A 490 9.69 -31.47 13.38
C LEU A 490 10.84 -30.46 13.25
N ALA A 491 12.05 -30.79 13.74
CA ALA A 491 13.20 -29.89 13.66
C ALA A 491 13.56 -29.50 12.22
N LEU A 492 13.44 -30.45 11.27
CA LEU A 492 13.63 -30.19 9.84
C LEU A 492 12.54 -29.30 9.26
N SER A 493 11.28 -29.57 9.60
CA SER A 493 10.13 -28.76 9.16
C SER A 493 10.18 -27.34 9.73
N LEU A 494 10.89 -27.13 10.83
CA LEU A 494 11.09 -25.83 11.47
C LEU A 494 12.28 -25.03 10.94
N GLU A 495 13.25 -25.66 10.29
CA GLU A 495 14.46 -25.00 9.80
C GLU A 495 14.19 -23.75 8.92
N PRO A 496 13.16 -23.73 8.05
CA PRO A 496 12.76 -22.52 7.34
C PRO A 496 12.35 -21.37 8.28
N TYR A 497 11.79 -21.68 9.44
CA TYR A 497 11.24 -20.72 10.41
C TYR A 497 12.25 -20.34 11.50
N PHE A 498 13.07 -21.27 11.97
CA PHE A 498 14.05 -21.08 13.03
C PHE A 498 15.45 -21.39 12.53
N SER A 499 16.30 -20.37 12.46
CA SER A 499 17.71 -20.57 12.10
C SER A 499 18.51 -21.08 13.30
N GLY A 500 19.48 -21.96 13.07
CA GLY A 500 20.41 -22.40 14.11
C GLY A 500 21.15 -21.21 14.76
N GLY A 501 21.13 -21.14 16.08
CA GLY A 501 21.69 -20.02 16.87
C GLY A 501 20.76 -18.81 17.03
N GLU A 502 19.53 -18.85 16.51
CA GLU A 502 18.55 -17.79 16.70
C GLU A 502 18.08 -17.70 18.15
N LYS A 503 17.95 -16.48 18.67
CA LYS A 503 17.45 -16.19 20.02
C LYS A 503 16.35 -15.15 19.94
N LEU A 504 15.21 -15.37 20.58
CA LEU A 504 14.02 -14.50 20.47
C LEU A 504 13.56 -13.99 21.84
N CYS A 505 13.33 -12.68 21.94
CA CYS A 505 12.63 -12.06 23.07
C CYS A 505 11.12 -12.33 23.01
N PRO A 506 10.34 -12.01 24.07
CA PRO A 506 8.91 -12.29 24.12
C PRO A 506 8.13 -11.74 22.93
N TYR A 507 8.36 -10.48 22.53
CA TYR A 507 7.69 -9.93 21.33
C TYR A 507 8.09 -10.65 20.04
N CYS A 508 9.37 -10.99 19.85
CA CYS A 508 9.80 -11.66 18.63
C CYS A 508 9.35 -13.13 18.59
N LEU A 509 9.22 -13.78 19.75
CA LEU A 509 8.61 -15.10 19.88
C LEU A 509 7.11 -15.04 19.61
N ALA A 510 6.39 -14.05 20.15
CA ALA A 510 4.98 -13.82 19.85
C ALA A 510 4.76 -13.61 18.34
N LYS A 511 5.60 -12.80 17.68
CA LYS A 511 5.60 -12.66 16.22
C LYS A 511 5.84 -13.98 15.50
N ARG A 512 6.73 -14.83 16.01
CA ARG A 512 7.00 -16.15 15.43
C ARG A 512 5.83 -17.10 15.59
N ILE A 513 5.13 -17.07 16.73
CA ILE A 513 3.91 -17.85 16.96
C ILE A 513 2.81 -17.37 16.01
N MET A 514 2.57 -16.06 15.92
CA MET A 514 1.63 -15.48 14.93
C MET A 514 2.06 -15.75 13.49
N ALA A 515 3.35 -15.85 13.22
CA ALA A 515 3.81 -16.30 11.91
C ALA A 515 3.35 -17.73 11.70
N LEU A 516 3.60 -18.67 12.62
CA LEU A 516 3.19 -20.07 12.46
C LEU A 516 1.66 -20.28 12.39
N GLU A 517 0.90 -19.54 13.21
CA GLU A 517 -0.56 -19.60 13.32
C GLU A 517 -1.19 -18.18 13.17
N PRO A 518 -1.25 -17.62 11.95
CA PRO A 518 -1.70 -16.23 11.74
C PRO A 518 -3.15 -15.95 12.09
N GLU A 519 -4.01 -16.97 11.99
CA GLU A 519 -5.45 -16.84 12.26
C GLU A 519 -5.74 -16.29 13.66
N ILE A 520 -4.87 -16.57 14.64
CA ILE A 520 -4.99 -16.04 16.01
C ILE A 520 -5.01 -14.51 16.01
N MET A 521 -4.06 -13.89 15.32
CA MET A 521 -3.94 -12.44 15.24
C MET A 521 -5.06 -11.85 14.38
N LEU A 522 -5.32 -12.47 13.21
CA LEU A 522 -6.31 -11.98 12.26
C LEU A 522 -7.71 -11.98 12.87
N LYS A 523 -8.10 -13.07 13.52
CA LYS A 523 -9.39 -13.19 14.20
C LYS A 523 -9.54 -12.22 15.37
N SER A 524 -8.48 -12.03 16.16
CA SER A 524 -8.47 -11.10 17.29
C SER A 524 -8.65 -9.64 16.85
N LEU A 525 -8.03 -9.25 15.73
CA LEU A 525 -8.02 -7.85 15.27
C LEU A 525 -9.11 -7.49 14.27
N LEU A 526 -9.51 -8.41 13.39
CA LEU A 526 -10.45 -8.12 12.30
C LEU A 526 -11.82 -8.77 12.47
N GLY A 527 -11.94 -9.74 13.37
CA GLY A 527 -13.16 -10.53 13.59
C GLY A 527 -13.14 -11.88 12.86
N ALA A 528 -14.28 -12.56 12.89
CA ALA A 528 -14.44 -13.84 12.20
C ALA A 528 -14.66 -13.60 10.70
N PRO A 529 -14.11 -14.45 9.82
CA PRO A 529 -14.38 -14.35 8.38
C PRO A 529 -15.87 -14.64 8.11
N ALA A 530 -16.41 -14.02 7.06
CA ALA A 530 -17.78 -14.28 6.62
C ALA A 530 -18.00 -15.76 6.27
N GLN A 531 -16.96 -16.41 5.74
CA GLN A 531 -16.92 -17.84 5.52
C GLN A 531 -16.17 -18.57 6.64
N PRO A 532 -16.70 -19.68 7.20
CA PRO A 532 -16.02 -20.45 8.24
C PRO A 532 -14.90 -21.33 7.67
N ARG A 533 -13.94 -20.74 6.96
CA ARG A 533 -12.72 -21.38 6.47
C ARG A 533 -11.55 -21.04 7.39
N ARG A 534 -10.70 -22.02 7.67
CA ARG A 534 -9.43 -21.77 8.38
C ARG A 534 -8.47 -21.01 7.48
N PHE A 535 -7.64 -20.17 8.08
CA PHE A 535 -6.56 -19.47 7.38
C PHE A 535 -5.30 -20.34 7.35
N GLU A 536 -5.35 -21.42 6.58
CA GLU A 536 -4.23 -22.34 6.37
C GLU A 536 -3.50 -21.97 5.08
N VAL A 537 -2.34 -21.33 5.22
CA VAL A 537 -1.55 -20.81 4.09
C VAL A 537 -0.07 -21.20 4.18
N SER A 538 0.53 -21.53 3.03
CA SER A 538 1.98 -21.74 2.90
C SER A 538 2.66 -20.47 2.41
N PHE A 539 3.61 -19.95 3.19
CA PHE A 539 4.36 -18.73 2.86
C PHE A 539 5.67 -19.04 2.12
N PRO A 540 6.07 -18.24 1.13
CA PRO A 540 7.39 -18.36 0.53
C PRO A 540 8.49 -17.86 1.49
N SER A 541 9.72 -18.30 1.23
CA SER A 541 10.94 -17.75 1.82
C SER A 541 11.66 -16.76 0.87
N THR A 542 12.71 -16.09 1.36
CA THR A 542 13.59 -15.30 0.49
C THR A 542 14.31 -16.16 -0.55
N SER A 543 14.61 -17.42 -0.21
CA SER A 543 15.20 -18.38 -1.15
C SER A 543 14.20 -18.81 -2.22
N ASP A 544 12.91 -18.91 -1.90
CA ASP A 544 11.86 -19.18 -2.87
C ASP A 544 11.70 -18.03 -3.87
N VAL A 545 11.69 -16.79 -3.39
CA VAL A 545 11.65 -15.60 -4.26
C VAL A 545 12.88 -15.52 -5.16
N ALA A 546 14.08 -15.75 -4.59
CA ALA A 546 15.34 -15.70 -5.34
C ALA A 546 15.42 -16.73 -6.48
N SER A 547 14.78 -17.90 -6.34
CA SER A 547 14.91 -19.03 -7.27
C SER A 547 13.62 -19.41 -8.00
N VAL A 548 12.60 -18.55 -7.99
CA VAL A 548 11.30 -18.88 -8.59
C VAL A 548 11.36 -19.15 -10.08
N GLU A 549 12.23 -18.45 -10.82
CA GLU A 549 12.41 -18.67 -12.26
C GLU A 549 13.01 -20.05 -12.55
N PHE A 550 13.97 -20.49 -11.73
CA PHE A 550 14.55 -21.83 -11.82
C PHE A 550 13.51 -22.90 -11.50
N ARG A 551 12.72 -22.69 -10.44
CA ARG A 551 11.58 -23.57 -10.08
C ARG A 551 10.56 -23.67 -11.21
N GLN A 552 10.18 -22.54 -11.81
CA GLN A 552 9.26 -22.50 -12.94
C GLN A 552 9.82 -23.28 -14.13
N ALA A 553 11.10 -23.10 -14.47
CA ALA A 553 11.73 -23.79 -15.58
C ALA A 553 11.80 -25.32 -15.37
N LEU A 554 12.07 -25.78 -14.13
CA LEU A 554 12.00 -27.20 -13.76
C LEU A 554 10.58 -27.77 -13.96
N LEU A 555 9.56 -27.05 -13.48
CA LEU A 555 8.17 -27.45 -13.61
C LEU A 555 7.76 -27.52 -15.10
N GLU A 556 8.12 -26.51 -15.89
CA GLU A 556 7.82 -26.47 -17.33
C GLU A 556 8.45 -27.67 -18.05
N LYS A 557 9.72 -28.00 -17.78
CA LYS A 557 10.37 -29.21 -18.35
C LYS A 557 9.67 -30.50 -17.95
N ALA A 558 9.24 -30.63 -16.69
CA ALA A 558 8.49 -31.79 -16.21
C ALA A 558 7.09 -31.91 -16.83
N LEU A 559 6.48 -30.78 -17.24
CA LEU A 559 5.20 -30.75 -17.93
C LEU A 559 5.33 -31.03 -19.45
N GLU A 560 6.50 -30.76 -20.03
CA GLU A 560 6.80 -31.00 -21.45
C GLU A 560 7.16 -32.46 -21.77
N SER A 561 7.90 -33.15 -20.88
CA SER A 561 8.43 -34.50 -21.14
C SER A 561 8.26 -35.44 -19.96
N GLY A 562 7.77 -36.66 -20.23
CA GLY A 562 7.66 -37.72 -19.23
C GLY A 562 9.02 -38.14 -18.65
N GLU A 563 10.06 -38.22 -19.49
CA GLU A 563 11.43 -38.52 -19.06
C GLU A 563 11.96 -37.43 -18.11
N ALA A 564 11.75 -36.14 -18.46
CA ALA A 564 12.15 -35.03 -17.60
C ALA A 564 11.37 -35.06 -16.28
N ARG A 565 10.07 -35.37 -16.32
CA ARG A 565 9.22 -35.52 -15.14
C ARG A 565 9.75 -36.59 -14.20
N GLU A 566 10.08 -37.77 -14.71
CA GLU A 566 10.62 -38.87 -13.91
C GLU A 566 11.94 -38.47 -13.25
N LYS A 567 12.86 -37.82 -13.99
CA LYS A 567 14.13 -37.32 -13.43
C LYS A 567 13.92 -36.28 -12.33
N VAL A 568 12.99 -35.34 -12.51
CA VAL A 568 12.64 -34.32 -11.50
C VAL A 568 12.05 -34.97 -10.26
N MET A 569 11.06 -35.87 -10.42
CA MET A 569 10.42 -36.56 -9.30
C MET A 569 11.39 -37.44 -8.53
N LYS A 570 12.25 -38.19 -9.24
CA LYS A 570 13.30 -38.99 -8.61
C LYS A 570 14.24 -38.12 -7.78
N THR A 571 14.71 -37.02 -8.35
CA THR A 571 15.61 -36.08 -7.65
C THR A 571 14.93 -35.49 -6.41
N LEU A 572 13.66 -35.10 -6.53
CA LEU A 572 12.87 -34.61 -5.40
C LEU A 572 12.73 -35.67 -4.31
N MET A 573 12.32 -36.88 -4.66
CA MET A 573 12.16 -37.98 -3.69
C MET A 573 13.48 -38.32 -3.00
N ASP A 574 14.59 -38.38 -3.74
CA ASP A 574 15.90 -38.65 -3.17
C ASP A 574 16.31 -37.53 -2.18
N SER A 575 16.04 -36.27 -2.53
CA SER A 575 16.28 -35.12 -1.63
C SER A 575 15.45 -35.19 -0.36
N LEU A 576 14.18 -35.55 -0.45
CA LEU A 576 13.29 -35.66 0.70
C LEU A 576 13.62 -36.88 1.58
N PHE A 577 14.05 -37.99 0.97
CA PHE A 577 14.47 -39.19 1.68
C PHE A 577 15.74 -38.94 2.51
N GLN A 578 16.74 -38.26 1.92
CA GLN A 578 17.96 -37.87 2.63
C GLN A 578 17.66 -36.96 3.84
N LEU A 579 16.65 -36.10 3.71
CA LEU A 579 16.20 -35.20 4.76
C LEU A 579 15.19 -35.85 5.74
N GLY A 580 14.91 -37.15 5.69
CA GLY A 580 14.04 -37.80 6.68
C GLY A 580 12.54 -37.44 6.56
N ARG A 581 12.06 -37.17 5.34
CA ARG A 581 10.64 -36.88 5.00
C ARG A 581 10.06 -35.69 5.78
N PRO A 582 10.45 -34.44 5.44
CA PRO A 582 9.83 -33.26 6.04
C PRO A 582 8.34 -33.22 5.76
N THR A 583 7.57 -32.63 6.68
CA THR A 583 6.14 -32.43 6.48
C THR A 583 5.92 -31.48 5.30
N ALA A 584 5.05 -31.86 4.37
CA ALA A 584 4.69 -30.98 3.26
C ALA A 584 4.07 -29.68 3.81
N PRO A 585 4.32 -28.52 3.17
CA PRO A 585 3.61 -27.30 3.49
C PRO A 585 2.10 -27.55 3.41
N GLN A 586 1.37 -27.26 4.49
CA GLN A 586 -0.09 -27.39 4.53
C GLN A 586 -0.75 -26.08 4.09
N GLY A 587 -1.96 -26.18 3.53
CA GLY A 587 -2.79 -25.04 3.16
C GLY A 587 -2.57 -24.52 1.74
N THR A 588 -3.22 -23.40 1.41
CA THR A 588 -3.13 -22.74 0.10
C THR A 588 -1.85 -21.91 0.00
N ALA A 589 -1.20 -21.89 -1.17
CA ALA A 589 -0.06 -21.02 -1.38
C ALA A 589 -0.44 -19.54 -1.20
N PHE A 590 0.26 -18.82 -0.33
CA PHE A 590 -0.01 -17.40 -0.08
C PHE A 590 0.37 -16.54 -1.29
N TRP A 591 1.49 -16.87 -1.93
CA TRP A 591 2.07 -16.06 -3.00
C TRP A 591 1.39 -16.33 -4.35
N ARG A 592 0.93 -15.27 -5.05
CA ARG A 592 0.19 -15.41 -6.31
C ARG A 592 0.98 -16.20 -7.36
N LYS A 593 2.30 -16.02 -7.44
CA LYS A 593 3.13 -16.77 -8.37
C LYS A 593 3.05 -18.28 -8.13
N GLN A 594 3.12 -18.74 -6.88
CA GLN A 594 2.96 -20.15 -6.55
C GLN A 594 1.54 -20.64 -6.89
N GLN A 595 0.51 -19.84 -6.60
CA GLN A 595 -0.87 -20.17 -6.98
C GLN A 595 -1.03 -20.35 -8.50
N VAL A 596 -0.42 -19.46 -9.31
CA VAL A 596 -0.42 -19.56 -10.78
C VAL A 596 0.27 -20.85 -11.25
N LEU A 597 1.42 -21.21 -10.67
CA LEU A 597 2.12 -22.44 -11.02
C LEU A 597 1.31 -23.69 -10.65
N LEU A 598 0.68 -23.71 -9.47
CA LEU A 598 -0.21 -24.80 -9.05
C LEU A 598 -1.45 -24.92 -9.94
N GLY A 599 -2.08 -23.79 -10.30
CA GLY A 599 -3.23 -23.75 -11.20
C GLY A 599 -2.90 -24.34 -12.57
N ARG A 600 -1.78 -23.93 -13.18
CA ARG A 600 -1.30 -24.49 -14.46
C ARG A 600 -1.02 -25.99 -14.37
N LEU A 601 -0.41 -26.44 -13.27
CA LEU A 601 -0.13 -27.85 -13.03
C LEU A 601 -1.43 -28.68 -12.95
N ARG A 602 -2.41 -28.22 -12.16
CA ARG A 602 -3.73 -28.88 -12.02
C ARG A 602 -4.51 -28.93 -13.32
N GLU A 603 -4.53 -27.82 -14.07
CA GLU A 603 -5.21 -27.76 -15.37
C GLU A 603 -4.63 -28.79 -16.36
N ARG A 604 -3.31 -28.94 -16.38
CA ARG A 604 -2.63 -29.90 -17.26
C ARG A 604 -2.82 -31.34 -16.79
N ALA A 605 -2.83 -31.58 -15.48
CA ALA A 605 -3.08 -32.90 -14.90
C ALA A 605 -4.49 -33.41 -15.23
N GLY A 606 -5.50 -32.54 -15.21
CA GLY A 606 -6.88 -32.89 -15.60
C GLY A 606 -7.02 -33.35 -17.06
N LYS A 607 -5.99 -33.18 -17.89
CA LYS A 607 -5.95 -33.60 -19.31
C LYS A 607 -5.21 -34.92 -19.54
N GLY A 608 -4.61 -35.56 -18.52
CA GLY A 608 -3.84 -36.79 -18.72
C GLY A 608 -3.51 -37.62 -17.45
N LYS A 609 -3.84 -38.92 -17.48
CA LYS A 609 -3.70 -39.87 -16.37
C LYS A 609 -2.29 -40.01 -15.78
N GLU A 610 -1.24 -39.96 -16.61
CA GLU A 610 0.14 -40.08 -16.13
C GLU A 610 0.59 -38.87 -15.29
N LEU A 611 0.09 -37.68 -15.62
CA LEU A 611 0.43 -36.47 -14.89
C LEU A 611 -0.36 -36.38 -13.57
N GLU A 612 -1.59 -36.91 -13.57
CA GLU A 612 -2.41 -37.06 -12.36
C GLU A 612 -1.71 -37.90 -11.28
N GLN A 613 -1.06 -39.00 -11.68
CA GLN A 613 -0.25 -39.84 -10.77
C GLN A 613 0.97 -39.10 -10.18
N SER A 614 1.45 -38.05 -10.87
CA SER A 614 2.63 -37.27 -10.48
C SER A 614 2.28 -35.99 -9.72
N LEU A 615 0.99 -35.65 -9.62
CA LEU A 615 0.51 -34.33 -9.21
C LEU A 615 1.04 -33.91 -7.83
N ALA A 616 0.90 -34.76 -6.83
CA ALA A 616 1.28 -34.46 -5.45
C ALA A 616 2.79 -34.12 -5.31
N LEU A 617 3.67 -34.84 -6.02
CA LEU A 617 5.11 -34.56 -6.00
C LEU A 617 5.45 -33.24 -6.71
N LEU A 618 4.76 -32.93 -7.81
CA LEU A 618 4.97 -31.67 -8.53
C LEU A 618 4.39 -30.47 -7.77
N GLU A 619 3.29 -30.63 -7.04
CA GLU A 619 2.79 -29.60 -6.12
C GLU A 619 3.82 -29.33 -5.02
N LEU A 620 4.45 -30.38 -4.49
CA LEU A 620 5.51 -30.25 -3.50
C LEU A 620 6.76 -29.52 -4.06
N LEU A 621 7.12 -29.74 -5.31
CA LEU A 621 8.19 -28.98 -5.97
C LEU A 621 7.90 -27.46 -5.98
N VAL A 622 6.63 -27.09 -6.11
CA VAL A 622 6.20 -25.68 -6.17
C VAL A 622 6.21 -25.03 -4.78
N THR A 623 5.79 -25.76 -3.75
CA THR A 623 5.57 -25.21 -2.40
C THR A 623 6.73 -25.40 -1.44
N MET A 624 7.61 -26.40 -1.67
CA MET A 624 8.72 -26.69 -0.76
C MET A 624 9.80 -25.62 -0.82
N CYS A 625 10.29 -25.23 0.36
CA CYS A 625 11.35 -24.24 0.52
C CYS A 625 12.62 -24.64 -0.26
N ALA A 626 13.15 -23.71 -1.06
CA ALA A 626 14.34 -23.93 -1.87
C ALA A 626 15.59 -24.33 -1.05
N GLU A 627 15.66 -23.92 0.23
CA GLU A 627 16.72 -24.32 1.18
C GLU A 627 16.71 -25.81 1.52
N LEU A 628 15.56 -26.49 1.42
CA LEU A 628 15.46 -27.94 1.56
C LEU A 628 15.77 -28.68 0.25
N LEU A 629 15.74 -27.97 -0.89
CA LEU A 629 15.97 -28.52 -2.22
C LEU A 629 17.37 -28.13 -2.74
N TRP A 630 17.45 -27.33 -3.80
CA TRP A 630 18.70 -27.03 -4.51
C TRP A 630 19.66 -26.10 -3.76
N PHE A 631 19.23 -25.43 -2.68
CA PHE A 631 20.14 -24.62 -1.86
C PHE A 631 20.74 -25.34 -0.66
N SER A 632 20.18 -26.48 -0.26
CA SER A 632 20.79 -27.37 0.73
C SER A 632 22.17 -27.83 0.26
N GLU A 633 23.14 -27.87 1.17
CA GLU A 633 24.51 -28.28 0.85
C GLU A 633 24.58 -29.74 0.39
N GLU A 634 23.71 -30.60 0.95
CA GLU A 634 23.61 -32.02 0.61
C GLU A 634 23.01 -32.23 -0.79
N ASN A 635 22.02 -31.42 -1.15
CA ASN A 635 21.21 -31.60 -2.35
C ASN A 635 21.71 -30.80 -3.57
N ARG A 636 22.44 -29.70 -3.36
CA ARG A 636 22.85 -28.75 -4.41
C ARG A 636 23.48 -29.41 -5.65
N LYS A 637 24.46 -30.30 -5.45
CA LYS A 637 25.17 -30.95 -6.56
C LYS A 637 24.22 -31.77 -7.45
N LYS A 638 23.26 -32.46 -6.84
CA LYS A 638 22.28 -33.31 -7.52
C LYS A 638 21.34 -32.47 -8.38
N TRP A 639 20.78 -31.40 -7.81
CA TRP A 639 19.89 -30.48 -8.55
C TRP A 639 20.61 -29.74 -9.68
N LEU A 640 21.86 -29.30 -9.48
CA LEU A 640 22.65 -28.67 -10.54
C LEU A 640 23.03 -29.65 -11.66
N SER A 641 23.27 -30.93 -11.34
CA SER A 641 23.46 -31.97 -12.35
C SER A 641 22.19 -32.17 -13.17
N LEU A 642 21.04 -32.29 -12.52
CA LEU A 642 19.75 -32.39 -13.20
C LEU A 642 19.48 -31.19 -14.11
N ALA A 643 19.77 -29.97 -13.63
CA ALA A 643 19.60 -28.76 -14.42
C ALA A 643 20.44 -28.81 -15.72
N ARG A 644 21.70 -29.26 -15.64
CA ARG A 644 22.56 -29.46 -16.81
C ARG A 644 22.01 -30.51 -17.78
N ASP A 645 21.54 -31.64 -17.26
CA ASP A 645 20.93 -32.71 -18.06
C ASP A 645 19.67 -32.22 -18.80
N LEU A 646 18.88 -31.36 -18.15
CA LEU A 646 17.67 -30.75 -18.72
C LEU A 646 17.94 -29.48 -19.54
N ARG A 647 19.21 -29.08 -19.71
CA ARG A 647 19.64 -27.85 -20.40
C ARG A 647 18.98 -26.58 -19.86
N LEU A 648 18.82 -26.52 -18.54
CA LEU A 648 18.31 -25.37 -17.82
C LEU A 648 19.44 -24.39 -17.46
N GLY A 649 19.10 -23.11 -17.31
CA GLY A 649 19.99 -22.11 -16.74
C GLY A 649 20.28 -22.37 -15.26
N GLY A 650 21.31 -21.70 -14.72
CA GLY A 650 21.63 -21.75 -13.29
C GLY A 650 20.56 -21.09 -12.41
N THR A 651 20.62 -21.35 -11.10
CA THR A 651 19.70 -20.75 -10.12
C THR A 651 20.30 -19.49 -9.49
N THR A 652 19.48 -18.45 -9.30
CA THR A 652 19.86 -17.20 -8.65
C THR A 652 19.73 -17.31 -7.12
N VAL A 653 20.68 -16.76 -6.36
CA VAL A 653 20.66 -16.72 -4.88
C VAL A 653 20.37 -15.34 -4.29
N TYR A 654 20.17 -14.36 -5.15
CA TYR A 654 19.78 -13.01 -4.76
C TYR A 654 18.28 -12.83 -4.96
N TYR A 655 17.67 -12.10 -4.04
CA TYR A 655 16.36 -11.49 -4.22
C TYR A 655 16.54 -9.98 -4.16
N ALA A 656 15.55 -9.22 -4.62
CA ALA A 656 15.52 -7.78 -4.49
C ALA A 656 14.44 -7.35 -3.49
N LEU A 657 14.77 -6.41 -2.61
CA LEU A 657 13.77 -5.58 -1.95
C LEU A 657 13.46 -4.38 -2.84
N VAL A 658 12.19 -4.17 -3.16
CA VAL A 658 11.72 -2.95 -3.82
C VAL A 658 10.98 -2.13 -2.78
N ARG A 659 11.51 -0.95 -2.47
CA ARG A 659 10.92 0.00 -1.53
C ARG A 659 10.64 1.31 -2.24
N ALA A 660 9.46 1.89 -1.99
CA ALA A 660 9.07 3.18 -2.53
C ALA A 660 8.45 4.06 -1.44
N ASP A 661 8.55 5.37 -1.61
CA ASP A 661 7.93 6.36 -0.72
C ASP A 661 7.67 7.67 -1.46
N CYS A 662 6.48 8.24 -1.26
CA CYS A 662 6.06 9.48 -1.90
C CYS A 662 6.89 10.67 -1.44
N ASP A 663 7.43 11.40 -2.40
CA ASP A 663 8.17 12.62 -2.13
C ASP A 663 7.20 13.71 -1.64
N ASN A 664 7.54 14.35 -0.53
CA ASN A 664 6.81 15.49 0.03
C ASN A 664 5.33 15.22 0.34
N VAL A 665 4.95 13.97 0.66
CA VAL A 665 3.55 13.61 0.98
C VAL A 665 2.95 14.48 2.09
N GLY A 666 3.72 14.83 3.13
CA GLY A 666 3.25 15.73 4.18
C GLY A 666 2.91 17.15 3.70
N LYS A 667 3.63 17.64 2.67
CA LYS A 667 3.34 18.93 2.01
C LYS A 667 2.08 18.83 1.15
N LEU A 668 1.89 17.70 0.47
CA LEU A 668 0.67 17.41 -0.29
C LEU A 668 -0.55 17.34 0.64
N ILE A 669 -0.47 16.61 1.76
CA ILE A 669 -1.54 16.54 2.76
C ILE A 669 -1.85 17.93 3.32
N SER A 670 -0.87 18.81 3.48
CA SER A 670 -1.08 20.18 3.97
C SER A 670 -1.46 21.21 2.89
N GLY A 671 -1.72 20.79 1.65
CA GLY A 671 -2.16 21.67 0.56
C GLY A 671 -1.06 22.52 -0.08
N LYS A 672 0.22 22.26 0.25
CA LYS A 672 1.39 23.01 -0.25
C LYS A 672 1.83 22.50 -1.62
N LEU A 673 0.98 22.70 -2.63
CA LEU A 673 1.12 22.12 -3.97
C LEU A 673 2.40 22.53 -4.70
N GLU A 674 2.88 23.77 -4.53
CA GLU A 674 4.10 24.21 -5.21
C GLU A 674 5.33 23.46 -4.67
N GLU A 675 5.43 23.28 -3.35
CA GLU A 675 6.50 22.49 -2.72
C GLU A 675 6.36 20.98 -3.00
N ALA A 676 5.13 20.47 -3.05
CA ALA A 676 4.86 19.05 -3.21
C ALA A 676 4.96 18.58 -4.68
N LEU A 677 4.41 19.36 -5.61
CA LEU A 677 4.16 18.98 -7.00
C LEU A 677 4.87 19.88 -8.02
N GLY A 678 5.36 21.06 -7.60
CA GLY A 678 5.90 22.06 -8.53
C GLY A 678 4.84 22.77 -9.37
N VAL A 679 3.57 22.71 -8.97
CA VAL A 679 2.44 23.40 -9.61
C VAL A 679 2.20 24.72 -8.87
N LYS A 680 2.20 25.84 -9.60
CA LYS A 680 1.95 27.16 -8.99
C LYS A 680 0.48 27.30 -8.60
N LEU A 681 0.21 27.96 -7.48
CA LEU A 681 -1.14 28.15 -6.94
C LEU A 681 -2.10 28.80 -7.95
N GLU A 682 -1.70 29.88 -8.60
CA GLU A 682 -2.56 30.60 -9.56
C GLU A 682 -2.85 29.75 -10.81
N GLU A 683 -1.83 29.05 -11.32
CA GLU A 683 -1.96 28.12 -12.45
C GLU A 683 -2.94 26.99 -12.11
N HIS A 684 -2.84 26.44 -10.91
CA HIS A 684 -3.74 25.41 -10.39
C HIS A 684 -5.18 25.89 -10.34
N ILE A 685 -5.44 27.02 -9.68
CA ILE A 685 -6.79 27.58 -9.50
C ILE A 685 -7.44 27.84 -10.86
N LEU A 686 -6.74 28.54 -11.76
CA LEU A 686 -7.28 28.87 -13.08
C LEU A 686 -7.51 27.62 -13.93
N SER A 687 -6.63 26.62 -13.83
CA SER A 687 -6.77 25.36 -14.53
C SER A 687 -7.87 24.48 -13.95
N ALA A 688 -8.22 24.61 -12.67
CA ALA A 688 -9.34 23.88 -12.05
C ALA A 688 -10.69 24.38 -12.54
N LEU A 689 -10.81 25.68 -12.81
CA LEU A 689 -12.08 26.33 -13.15
C LEU A 689 -12.42 26.27 -14.65
N GLU A 690 -13.71 26.40 -14.95
CA GLU A 690 -14.29 26.41 -16.29
C GLU A 690 -15.31 27.54 -16.46
N GLY A 691 -15.61 27.88 -17.73
CA GLY A 691 -16.69 28.80 -18.09
C GLY A 691 -16.59 30.20 -17.44
N GLU A 692 -17.74 30.76 -17.08
CA GLU A 692 -17.81 32.10 -16.47
C GLU A 692 -17.09 32.19 -15.12
N ALA A 693 -17.08 31.10 -14.34
CA ALA A 693 -16.40 31.07 -13.05
C ALA A 693 -14.90 31.31 -13.23
N ARG A 694 -14.27 30.65 -14.21
CA ARG A 694 -12.87 30.89 -14.58
C ARG A 694 -12.61 32.34 -14.95
N SER A 695 -13.43 32.92 -15.84
CA SER A 695 -13.24 34.30 -16.30
C SER A 695 -13.38 35.33 -15.17
N LYS A 696 -14.32 35.11 -14.25
CA LYS A 696 -14.50 35.99 -13.08
C LYS A 696 -13.33 35.91 -12.10
N VAL A 697 -12.85 34.69 -11.80
CA VAL A 697 -11.69 34.51 -10.93
C VAL A 697 -10.43 35.09 -11.58
N GLU A 698 -10.19 34.83 -12.86
CA GLU A 698 -9.08 35.43 -13.63
C GLU A 698 -9.12 36.97 -13.59
N SER A 699 -10.31 37.55 -13.78
CA SER A 699 -10.49 39.00 -13.68
C SER A 699 -10.22 39.54 -12.28
N ALA A 700 -10.61 38.81 -11.23
CA ALA A 700 -10.33 39.19 -9.84
C ALA A 700 -8.83 39.11 -9.49
N LEU A 701 -8.08 38.21 -10.15
CA LEU A 701 -6.64 38.09 -10.00
C LEU A 701 -5.85 39.16 -10.77
N CYS A 702 -6.34 39.58 -11.95
CA CYS A 702 -5.64 40.52 -12.83
C CYS A 702 -6.10 41.99 -12.71
N GLY A 703 -7.26 42.28 -12.11
CA GLY A 703 -7.89 43.61 -12.09
C GLY A 703 -7.35 44.58 -11.02
N GLU A 704 -7.71 45.87 -11.16
CA GLU A 704 -7.58 46.87 -10.08
C GLU A 704 -8.41 46.45 -8.85
N GLU A 705 -8.05 46.95 -7.66
CA GLU A 705 -8.64 46.54 -6.38
C GLU A 705 -10.19 46.44 -6.42
N PRO A 706 -10.77 45.24 -6.25
CA PRO A 706 -12.21 45.06 -6.21
C PRO A 706 -12.77 45.79 -5.00
N ARG A 707 -13.66 46.76 -5.24
CA ARG A 707 -14.14 47.65 -4.16
C ARG A 707 -15.20 47.00 -3.27
N LEU A 708 -16.06 46.11 -3.79
CA LEU A 708 -17.15 45.42 -3.06
C LEU A 708 -17.63 44.14 -3.79
N GLY A 709 -18.27 43.21 -3.07
CA GLY A 709 -18.98 42.03 -3.61
C GLY A 709 -18.12 40.79 -3.87
N ALA A 710 -18.62 39.84 -4.67
CA ALA A 710 -17.98 38.53 -4.90
C ALA A 710 -16.52 38.60 -5.39
N SER A 711 -16.14 39.64 -6.13
CA SER A 711 -14.76 39.85 -6.58
C SER A 711 -13.80 40.14 -5.42
N ALA A 712 -14.27 40.84 -4.37
CA ALA A 712 -13.48 41.09 -3.17
C ALA A 712 -13.30 39.80 -2.35
N GLU A 713 -14.36 39.01 -2.18
CA GLU A 713 -14.31 37.72 -1.48
C GLU A 713 -13.38 36.70 -2.17
N ILE A 714 -13.44 36.62 -3.50
CA ILE A 714 -12.52 35.80 -4.31
C ILE A 714 -11.07 36.22 -4.09
N LYS A 715 -10.79 37.53 -4.16
CA LYS A 715 -9.43 38.06 -3.98
C LYS A 715 -8.91 37.79 -2.58
N GLU A 716 -9.72 38.03 -1.55
CA GLU A 716 -9.37 37.76 -0.16
C GLU A 716 -9.01 36.28 0.07
N LEU A 717 -9.82 35.37 -0.47
CA LEU A 717 -9.59 33.92 -0.37
C LEU A 717 -8.27 33.50 -1.05
N VAL A 718 -7.95 34.07 -2.22
CA VAL A 718 -6.69 33.75 -2.91
C VAL A 718 -5.48 34.38 -2.21
N ASP A 719 -5.59 35.62 -1.74
CA ASP A 719 -4.52 36.29 -0.99
C ASP A 719 -4.21 35.55 0.31
N GLU A 720 -5.22 34.93 0.90
CA GLU A 720 -5.00 34.01 2.01
C GLU A 720 -4.27 32.73 1.64
N MET A 721 -4.67 32.04 0.56
CA MET A 721 -3.92 30.87 0.08
C MET A 721 -2.45 31.22 -0.21
N LYS A 722 -2.18 32.43 -0.71
CA LYS A 722 -0.81 32.96 -0.87
C LYS A 722 -0.10 33.14 0.48
N ARG A 723 -0.77 33.64 1.52
CA ARG A 723 -0.20 33.77 2.88
C ARG A 723 0.13 32.40 3.50
N GLU A 724 -0.75 31.42 3.33
CA GLU A 724 -0.54 30.04 3.82
C GLU A 724 0.50 29.25 3.00
N GLY A 725 0.82 29.72 1.79
CA GLY A 725 1.78 29.09 0.88
C GLY A 725 1.21 27.86 0.18
N GLY A 726 -0.11 27.81 -0.05
CA GLY A 726 -0.78 26.65 -0.64
C GLY A 726 -2.31 26.76 -0.63
N LEU A 727 -2.97 25.69 -1.04
CA LEU A 727 -4.43 25.58 -0.94
C LEU A 727 -4.88 25.47 0.53
N LEU A 728 -6.04 26.04 0.81
CA LEU A 728 -6.77 25.72 2.04
C LEU A 728 -7.33 24.30 1.92
N VAL A 729 -6.76 23.37 2.70
CA VAL A 729 -7.25 21.98 2.76
C VAL A 729 -8.64 21.90 3.38
N SER A 730 -9.42 20.93 2.93
CA SER A 730 -10.79 20.68 3.35
C SER A 730 -11.07 19.18 3.49
N PRO A 731 -12.21 18.79 4.09
CA PRO A 731 -12.68 17.41 4.08
C PRO A 731 -12.74 16.80 2.68
N LEU A 732 -13.23 17.54 1.66
CA LEU A 732 -13.28 17.07 0.27
C LEU A 732 -11.88 16.83 -0.31
N TYR A 733 -10.94 17.74 -0.04
CA TYR A 733 -9.55 17.57 -0.48
C TYR A 733 -8.90 16.32 0.13
N HIS A 734 -9.02 16.13 1.45
CA HIS A 734 -8.50 14.93 2.11
C HIS A 734 -9.24 13.66 1.72
N ALA A 735 -10.56 13.68 1.53
CA ALA A 735 -11.32 12.52 1.06
C ALA A 735 -10.86 12.05 -0.33
N SER A 736 -10.62 13.01 -1.24
CA SER A 736 -10.13 12.73 -2.59
C SER A 736 -8.69 12.21 -2.59
N LEU A 737 -7.80 12.83 -1.80
CA LEU A 737 -6.41 12.38 -1.60
C LEU A 737 -6.35 10.97 -0.99
N SER A 738 -7.16 10.72 0.02
CA SER A 738 -7.28 9.45 0.70
C SER A 738 -7.77 8.34 -0.25
N GLY A 739 -8.78 8.64 -1.08
CA GLY A 739 -9.26 7.74 -2.13
C GLY A 739 -8.17 7.41 -3.15
N ALA A 740 -7.44 8.41 -3.64
CA ALA A 740 -6.32 8.23 -4.57
C ALA A 740 -5.20 7.36 -3.98
N LEU A 741 -4.85 7.57 -2.71
CA LEU A 741 -3.83 6.78 -2.01
C LEU A 741 -4.28 5.33 -1.78
N MET A 742 -5.52 5.09 -1.32
CA MET A 742 -6.04 3.74 -1.13
C MET A 742 -6.09 2.96 -2.45
N ARG A 743 -6.53 3.62 -3.54
CA ARG A 743 -6.54 3.00 -4.87
C ARG A 743 -5.14 2.71 -5.40
N THR A 744 -4.17 3.58 -5.10
CA THR A 744 -2.76 3.33 -5.38
C THR A 744 -2.23 2.13 -4.60
N ALA A 745 -2.61 1.98 -3.33
CA ALA A 745 -2.20 0.86 -2.48
C ALA A 745 -2.63 -0.49 -3.07
N VAL A 746 -3.91 -0.60 -3.45
CA VAL A 746 -4.47 -1.81 -4.07
C VAL A 746 -3.76 -2.12 -5.38
N ARG A 747 -3.60 -1.13 -6.24
CA ARG A 747 -2.99 -1.29 -7.57
C ARG A 747 -1.50 -1.61 -7.50
N ASP A 748 -0.75 -1.05 -6.56
CA ASP A 748 0.66 -1.41 -6.34
C ASP A 748 0.81 -2.89 -5.98
N ILE A 749 -0.07 -3.42 -5.13
CA ILE A 749 -0.09 -4.85 -4.78
C ILE A 749 -0.37 -5.69 -6.02
N GLU A 750 -1.38 -5.33 -6.83
CA GLU A 750 -1.70 -6.02 -8.07
C GLU A 750 -0.49 -6.06 -9.02
N ILE A 751 0.18 -4.91 -9.22
CA ILE A 751 1.38 -4.80 -10.07
C ILE A 751 2.50 -5.70 -9.57
N VAL A 752 2.79 -5.65 -8.27
CA VAL A 752 3.86 -6.47 -7.66
C VAL A 752 3.58 -7.95 -7.87
N GLU A 753 2.37 -8.41 -7.57
CA GLU A 753 2.01 -9.83 -7.67
C GLU A 753 1.91 -10.32 -9.13
N GLU A 754 1.52 -9.45 -10.09
CA GLU A 754 1.54 -9.76 -11.52
C GLU A 754 2.96 -9.92 -12.07
N LEU A 755 3.93 -9.17 -11.52
CA LEU A 755 5.33 -9.21 -11.91
C LEU A 755 6.14 -10.22 -11.10
N ASP A 756 5.49 -11.29 -10.61
CA ASP A 756 6.10 -12.35 -9.81
C ASP A 756 6.80 -11.83 -8.54
N GLY A 757 6.39 -10.69 -7.99
CA GLY A 757 6.83 -10.18 -6.69
C GLY A 757 5.92 -10.65 -5.55
N PHE A 758 6.36 -10.42 -4.31
CA PHE A 758 5.59 -10.63 -3.09
C PHE A 758 5.40 -9.27 -2.40
N ALA A 759 4.18 -8.77 -2.35
CA ALA A 759 3.88 -7.51 -1.66
C ALA A 759 3.89 -7.74 -0.14
N VAL A 760 4.70 -6.98 0.60
CA VAL A 760 4.72 -7.02 2.07
C VAL A 760 3.66 -6.07 2.62
N TYR A 761 3.70 -4.82 2.16
CA TYR A 761 2.70 -3.79 2.47
C TYR A 761 2.68 -2.74 1.37
N SER A 762 1.55 -2.03 1.25
CA SER A 762 1.43 -0.82 0.44
C SER A 762 0.47 0.15 1.14
N GLY A 763 0.96 1.29 1.63
CA GLY A 763 0.15 2.32 2.29
C GLY A 763 -0.46 3.35 1.31
N GLY A 764 -0.16 3.21 0.02
CA GLY A 764 -0.52 4.15 -1.04
C GLY A 764 0.60 5.14 -1.35
N ASP A 765 1.17 5.77 -0.32
CA ASP A 765 2.38 6.59 -0.44
C ASP A 765 3.65 5.75 -0.40
N ASP A 766 3.70 4.75 0.47
CA ASP A 766 4.83 3.84 0.63
C ASP A 766 4.54 2.41 0.12
N LEU A 767 5.61 1.70 -0.23
CA LEU A 767 5.58 0.32 -0.74
C LEU A 767 6.79 -0.44 -0.24
N LEU A 768 6.58 -1.70 0.15
CA LEU A 768 7.66 -2.68 0.34
C LEU A 768 7.27 -4.00 -0.30
N ALA A 769 8.13 -4.50 -1.20
CA ALA A 769 7.95 -5.77 -1.87
C ALA A 769 9.27 -6.55 -1.93
N LEU A 770 9.17 -7.87 -2.01
CA LEU A 770 10.27 -8.75 -2.43
C LEU A 770 10.05 -9.14 -3.89
N ALA A 771 11.11 -9.24 -4.67
CA ALA A 771 11.02 -9.62 -6.07
C ALA A 771 12.20 -10.51 -6.48
N PRO A 772 12.02 -11.38 -7.50
CA PRO A 772 13.13 -11.88 -8.28
C PRO A 772 13.93 -10.71 -8.85
N VAL A 773 15.26 -10.80 -8.88
CA VAL A 773 16.12 -9.68 -9.31
C VAL A 773 15.76 -9.21 -10.73
N SER A 774 15.42 -10.14 -11.62
CA SER A 774 14.99 -9.88 -13.00
C SER A 774 13.71 -9.04 -13.11
N ARG A 775 12.87 -8.99 -12.06
CA ARG A 775 11.58 -8.29 -12.04
C ARG A 775 11.60 -6.98 -11.25
N ALA A 776 12.65 -6.75 -10.46
CA ALA A 776 12.70 -5.63 -9.51
C ALA A 776 12.60 -4.25 -10.17
N LEU A 777 13.29 -4.04 -11.30
CA LEU A 777 13.22 -2.77 -12.04
C LEU A 777 11.85 -2.56 -12.68
N ALA A 778 11.25 -3.61 -13.24
CA ALA A 778 9.91 -3.56 -13.83
C ALA A 778 8.84 -3.21 -12.78
N ILE A 779 8.96 -3.75 -11.57
CA ILE A 779 8.08 -3.38 -10.46
C ILE A 779 8.26 -1.89 -10.11
N ALA A 780 9.49 -1.41 -10.01
CA ALA A 780 9.74 0.00 -9.72
C ALA A 780 9.22 0.94 -10.83
N SER A 781 9.40 0.58 -12.10
CA SER A 781 8.93 1.37 -13.24
C SER A 781 7.41 1.38 -13.35
N GLU A 782 6.75 0.21 -13.29
CA GLU A 782 5.30 0.11 -13.39
C GLU A 782 4.59 0.76 -12.21
N THR A 783 5.07 0.59 -10.97
CA THR A 783 4.48 1.26 -9.80
C THR A 783 4.70 2.77 -9.83
N ARG A 784 5.85 3.25 -10.33
CA ARG A 784 6.11 4.70 -10.46
C ARG A 784 5.22 5.35 -11.51
N LEU A 785 5.04 4.68 -12.66
CA LEU A 785 4.12 5.11 -13.71
C LEU A 785 2.68 5.08 -13.19
N SER A 786 2.27 4.01 -12.53
CA SER A 786 0.94 3.86 -11.94
C SER A 786 0.65 4.96 -10.91
N PHE A 787 1.58 5.24 -10.01
CA PHE A 787 1.47 6.28 -8.97
C PHE A 787 1.19 7.67 -9.56
N GLY A 788 1.98 8.06 -10.57
CA GLY A 788 1.84 9.35 -11.24
C GLY A 788 0.72 9.33 -12.28
N VAL A 789 0.90 8.59 -13.36
CA VAL A 789 0.05 8.60 -14.57
C VAL A 789 -1.30 7.92 -14.36
N GLY A 790 -1.45 7.06 -13.36
CA GLY A 790 -2.68 6.29 -13.15
C GLY A 790 -2.75 4.98 -13.95
N SER A 791 -1.69 4.66 -14.71
CA SER A 791 -1.61 3.45 -15.54
C SER A 791 -0.16 2.96 -15.69
N LYS A 792 -0.01 1.69 -16.08
CA LYS A 792 1.27 1.08 -16.46
C LYS A 792 1.87 1.63 -17.76
N SER A 793 1.08 2.35 -18.57
CA SER A 793 1.50 2.83 -19.90
C SER A 793 1.42 4.34 -20.05
N LYS A 794 2.44 4.92 -20.68
CA LYS A 794 2.53 6.35 -21.01
C LYS A 794 1.57 6.82 -22.09
N GLY A 795 1.09 5.91 -22.94
CA GLY A 795 0.25 6.23 -24.11
C GLY A 795 -1.25 6.29 -23.81
N THR A 796 -1.64 6.33 -22.53
CA THR A 796 -3.05 6.23 -22.14
C THR A 796 -3.78 7.55 -22.40
N LYS A 797 -5.02 7.45 -22.92
CA LYS A 797 -5.93 8.59 -23.12
C LYS A 797 -6.33 9.28 -21.82
N HIS A 798 -6.10 8.63 -20.67
CA HIS A 798 -6.58 9.04 -19.36
C HIS A 798 -5.42 9.30 -18.38
N SER A 799 -4.33 9.90 -18.88
CA SER A 799 -3.18 10.25 -18.03
C SER A 799 -3.61 11.12 -16.84
N GLY A 800 -3.10 10.80 -15.66
CA GLY A 800 -3.51 11.44 -14.40
C GLY A 800 -4.71 10.76 -13.73
N PHE A 801 -5.18 9.61 -14.24
CA PHE A 801 -6.30 8.89 -13.67
C PHE A 801 -6.09 7.38 -13.75
N GLU A 802 -6.48 6.67 -12.70
CA GLU A 802 -6.76 5.25 -12.76
C GLU A 802 -8.13 5.01 -13.37
N LYS A 803 -8.24 3.97 -14.19
CA LYS A 803 -9.50 3.58 -14.83
C LYS A 803 -10.03 2.27 -14.23
N LEU A 804 -11.20 2.34 -13.60
CA LEU A 804 -11.97 1.21 -13.08
C LEU A 804 -13.21 1.00 -13.94
N GLY A 805 -13.08 0.24 -15.03
CA GLY A 805 -14.13 0.15 -16.04
C GLY A 805 -14.33 1.50 -16.76
N SER A 806 -15.50 2.12 -16.61
CA SER A 806 -15.81 3.47 -17.11
C SER A 806 -15.49 4.59 -16.12
N TYR A 807 -15.24 4.24 -14.86
CA TYR A 807 -15.01 5.19 -13.77
C TYR A 807 -13.54 5.57 -13.70
N HIS A 808 -13.25 6.84 -13.40
CA HIS A 808 -11.90 7.36 -13.29
C HIS A 808 -11.65 7.90 -11.88
N VAL A 809 -10.56 7.45 -11.25
CA VAL A 809 -10.09 7.94 -9.95
C VAL A 809 -8.82 8.77 -10.19
N PRO A 810 -8.68 9.98 -9.63
CA PRO A 810 -7.48 10.78 -9.83
C PRO A 810 -6.24 10.05 -9.28
N SER A 811 -5.14 10.09 -10.04
CA SER A 811 -3.81 9.69 -9.55
C SER A 811 -3.02 10.92 -9.10
N LEU A 812 -1.86 10.71 -8.48
CA LEU A 812 -1.09 11.78 -7.86
C LEU A 812 -0.13 12.48 -8.83
N ILE A 813 -0.46 12.62 -10.13
CA ILE A 813 0.40 13.37 -11.05
C ILE A 813 0.48 14.85 -10.62
N PRO A 814 1.65 15.51 -10.56
CA PRO A 814 3.01 15.08 -10.90
C PRO A 814 3.89 14.66 -9.70
N ALA A 815 3.31 14.21 -8.58
CA ALA A 815 4.02 13.83 -7.37
C ALA A 815 5.18 12.86 -7.66
N GLY A 816 6.30 13.11 -6.97
CA GLY A 816 7.47 12.24 -7.02
C GLY A 816 7.30 11.04 -6.12
N ARG A 817 7.96 9.93 -6.48
CA ARG A 817 8.05 8.77 -5.61
C ARG A 817 9.45 8.20 -5.76
N SER A 818 10.22 8.27 -4.68
CA SER A 818 11.60 7.78 -4.64
C SER A 818 11.63 6.29 -4.36
N TYR A 819 12.63 5.60 -4.90
CA TYR A 819 12.75 4.14 -4.82
C TYR A 819 14.12 3.70 -4.31
N ALA A 820 14.14 2.57 -3.59
CA ALA A 820 15.33 1.78 -3.32
C ALA A 820 15.11 0.35 -3.80
N VAL A 821 15.96 -0.12 -4.71
CA VAL A 821 16.01 -1.53 -5.16
C VAL A 821 17.26 -2.16 -4.58
N TYR A 822 17.11 -3.01 -3.56
CA TYR A 822 18.24 -3.58 -2.82
C TYR A 822 18.36 -5.08 -3.08
N GLU A 823 19.38 -5.48 -3.84
CA GLU A 823 19.69 -6.87 -4.13
C GLU A 823 20.53 -7.50 -3.01
N ALA A 824 19.98 -8.51 -2.34
CA ALA A 824 20.60 -9.20 -1.23
C ALA A 824 20.59 -10.71 -1.43
N HIS A 825 21.67 -11.36 -0.97
CA HIS A 825 21.75 -12.81 -0.94
C HIS A 825 20.69 -13.36 0.04
N TYR A 826 20.03 -14.48 -0.27
CA TYR A 826 18.93 -15.01 0.57
C TYR A 826 19.33 -15.31 2.02
N ARG A 827 20.62 -15.62 2.27
CA ARG A 827 21.21 -15.83 3.60
C ARG A 827 21.59 -14.54 4.37
N TYR A 828 21.54 -13.36 3.75
CA TYR A 828 21.87 -12.13 4.46
C TYR A 828 20.83 -11.86 5.56
N PRO A 829 21.24 -11.34 6.74
CA PRO A 829 20.28 -11.01 7.79
C PRO A 829 19.24 -10.00 7.31
N MET A 830 17.98 -10.44 7.16
CA MET A 830 16.89 -9.62 6.62
C MET A 830 16.74 -8.28 7.37
N SER A 831 16.95 -8.26 8.69
CA SER A 831 16.90 -7.02 9.48
C SER A 831 17.94 -5.97 9.06
N ALA A 832 19.14 -6.40 8.68
CA ALA A 832 20.17 -5.50 8.17
C ALA A 832 19.84 -5.00 6.76
N VAL A 833 19.33 -5.89 5.90
CA VAL A 833 18.89 -5.54 4.54
C VAL A 833 17.75 -4.52 4.58
N LEU A 834 16.72 -4.75 5.41
CA LEU A 834 15.59 -3.83 5.59
C LEU A 834 16.07 -2.45 6.07
N ARG A 835 16.94 -2.42 7.09
CA ARG A 835 17.50 -1.17 7.62
C ARG A 835 18.30 -0.41 6.56
N ARG A 836 19.22 -1.08 5.86
CA ARG A 836 20.01 -0.44 4.79
C ARG A 836 19.14 0.01 3.63
N SER A 837 18.13 -0.77 3.22
CA SER A 837 17.20 -0.35 2.16
C SER A 837 16.42 0.91 2.54
N HIS A 838 16.04 1.07 3.81
CA HIS A 838 15.42 2.30 4.33
C HIS A 838 16.39 3.47 4.33
N GLU A 839 17.61 3.28 4.85
CA GLU A 839 18.63 4.32 4.91
C GLU A 839 19.01 4.81 3.51
N VAL A 840 19.11 3.90 2.54
CA VAL A 840 19.37 4.25 1.13
C VAL A 840 18.23 5.08 0.54
N LEU A 841 16.98 4.69 0.78
CA LEU A 841 15.83 5.48 0.33
C LEU A 841 15.86 6.90 0.95
N GLU A 842 15.96 7.00 2.27
CA GLU A 842 15.86 8.28 2.97
C GLU A 842 17.08 9.19 2.75
N GLN A 843 18.30 8.64 2.77
CA GLN A 843 19.53 9.44 2.78
C GLN A 843 20.19 9.57 1.41
N GLN A 844 19.77 8.81 0.40
CA GLN A 844 20.32 8.91 -0.96
C GLN A 844 19.24 9.26 -1.98
N ALA A 845 18.13 8.51 -2.02
CA ALA A 845 17.10 8.74 -3.04
C ALA A 845 16.35 10.07 -2.79
N LYS A 846 15.88 10.28 -1.54
CA LYS A 846 15.14 11.50 -1.13
C LYS A 846 16.02 12.73 -0.88
N GLU A 847 17.33 12.58 -0.86
CA GLU A 847 18.29 13.70 -0.76
C GLU A 847 18.97 13.99 -2.11
N ALA A 848 18.64 13.24 -3.17
CA ALA A 848 19.22 13.43 -4.49
C ALA A 848 18.79 14.78 -5.09
N LYS A 849 19.76 15.50 -5.65
CA LYS A 849 19.55 16.74 -6.41
C LYS A 849 20.13 16.59 -7.81
N TRP A 850 19.30 16.86 -8.82
CA TRP A 850 19.63 16.69 -10.21
C TRP A 850 19.58 18.03 -10.93
N SER A 851 20.68 18.43 -11.56
CA SER A 851 20.68 19.52 -12.53
C SER A 851 20.29 18.96 -13.90
N THR A 852 19.24 19.51 -14.51
CA THR A 852 18.75 19.11 -15.84
C THR A 852 18.74 20.30 -16.80
N PRO A 853 18.63 20.10 -18.12
CA PRO A 853 18.44 21.19 -19.08
C PRO A 853 17.20 22.06 -18.80
N LYS A 854 16.22 21.53 -18.06
CA LYS A 854 14.95 22.19 -17.72
C LYS A 854 14.90 22.71 -16.27
N GLY A 855 16.03 22.74 -15.57
CA GLY A 855 16.16 23.20 -14.19
C GLY A 855 16.53 22.09 -13.19
N THR A 856 16.48 22.41 -11.90
CA THR A 856 16.83 21.48 -10.82
C THR A 856 15.63 20.64 -10.38
N ILE A 857 15.88 19.35 -10.16
CA ILE A 857 14.91 18.38 -9.64
C ILE A 857 15.48 17.78 -8.37
N GLU A 858 14.71 17.81 -7.29
CA GLU A 858 15.03 17.13 -6.04
C GLU A 858 14.21 15.83 -5.94
N LYS A 859 14.79 14.81 -5.32
CA LYS A 859 14.13 13.50 -5.08
C LYS A 859 13.78 12.75 -6.38
N ASP A 860 12.65 12.06 -6.40
CA ASP A 860 12.12 11.23 -7.49
C ASP A 860 13.20 10.38 -8.17
N THR A 861 13.98 9.71 -7.32
CA THR A 861 15.18 8.98 -7.71
C THR A 861 15.05 7.52 -7.31
N LEU A 862 15.48 6.63 -8.18
CA LEU A 862 15.70 5.23 -7.88
C LEU A 862 17.17 5.01 -7.51
N VAL A 863 17.43 4.42 -6.36
CA VAL A 863 18.76 3.92 -5.99
C VAL A 863 18.76 2.40 -6.03
N ALA A 864 19.50 1.83 -6.98
CA ALA A 864 19.74 0.40 -7.04
C ALA A 864 21.01 0.06 -6.27
N VAL A 865 20.95 -0.96 -5.42
CA VAL A 865 22.06 -1.43 -4.59
C VAL A 865 22.29 -2.90 -4.85
N TYR A 866 23.54 -3.25 -5.15
CA TYR A 866 24.02 -4.62 -5.16
C TYR A 866 24.99 -4.83 -4.00
N ALA A 867 24.67 -5.77 -3.10
CA ALA A 867 25.46 -6.03 -1.90
C ALA A 867 26.20 -7.39 -1.94
N PRO A 868 27.35 -7.49 -2.63
CA PRO A 868 28.23 -8.66 -2.56
C PRO A 868 29.03 -8.68 -1.25
N GLY A 869 29.69 -9.80 -0.95
CA GLY A 869 30.54 -9.94 0.24
C GLY A 869 31.75 -8.98 0.32
N GLY A 870 32.05 -8.22 -0.74
CA GLY A 870 33.15 -7.26 -0.82
C GLY A 870 32.75 -5.78 -0.74
N GLY A 871 31.48 -5.46 -0.43
CA GLY A 871 30.99 -4.09 -0.25
C GLY A 871 29.88 -3.67 -1.21
N GLU A 872 29.01 -2.74 -0.78
CA GLU A 872 27.85 -2.24 -1.55
C GLU A 872 28.29 -1.48 -2.81
N ARG A 873 27.57 -1.68 -3.91
CA ARG A 873 27.67 -0.88 -5.13
C ARG A 873 26.32 -0.25 -5.43
N THR A 874 26.31 1.02 -5.82
CA THR A 874 25.07 1.76 -6.05
C THR A 874 25.00 2.40 -7.43
N ALA A 875 23.78 2.56 -7.93
CA ALA A 875 23.45 3.36 -9.11
C ALA A 875 22.23 4.24 -8.80
N CYS A 876 22.29 5.53 -9.15
CA CYS A 876 21.22 6.50 -8.92
C CYS A 876 20.59 6.92 -10.25
N VAL A 877 19.30 6.67 -10.44
CA VAL A 877 18.59 6.99 -11.69
C VAL A 877 17.41 7.90 -11.41
N LEU A 878 17.38 9.05 -12.09
CA LEU A 878 16.28 10.00 -12.04
C LEU A 878 15.03 9.43 -12.74
N LEU A 879 13.86 9.56 -12.10
CA LEU A 879 12.59 8.99 -12.58
C LEU A 879 11.69 10.00 -13.30
N ARG A 880 12.15 11.23 -13.53
CA ARG A 880 11.44 12.25 -14.32
C ARG A 880 12.37 13.08 -15.19
N GLU A 881 11.86 13.67 -16.25
CA GLU A 881 12.67 14.50 -17.17
C GLU A 881 12.62 16.01 -16.87
N SER A 882 11.60 16.47 -16.13
CA SER A 882 11.42 17.87 -15.77
C SER A 882 10.68 18.03 -14.45
N LYS A 883 10.87 19.19 -13.80
CA LYS A 883 10.19 19.54 -12.54
C LYS A 883 8.67 19.52 -12.69
N SER A 884 8.16 20.16 -13.75
CA SER A 884 6.77 20.05 -14.20
C SER A 884 6.60 18.85 -15.14
N ILE A 885 5.60 18.02 -14.92
CA ILE A 885 5.23 16.90 -15.81
C ILE A 885 4.04 17.39 -16.65
N SER A 886 4.31 17.59 -17.94
CA SER A 886 3.32 18.09 -18.90
C SER A 886 2.58 16.97 -19.62
N LYS A 887 3.17 15.77 -19.66
CA LYS A 887 2.62 14.57 -20.28
C LYS A 887 3.18 13.32 -19.61
N ALA A 888 2.44 12.22 -19.68
CA ALA A 888 2.84 10.94 -19.10
C ALA A 888 4.21 10.41 -19.60
N GLY A 889 4.63 10.81 -20.81
CA GLY A 889 5.92 10.46 -21.39
C GLY A 889 7.15 10.91 -20.59
N ASP A 890 7.00 11.91 -19.72
CA ASP A 890 8.10 12.58 -19.01
C ASP A 890 8.57 11.81 -17.74
N VAL A 891 8.01 10.63 -17.45
CA VAL A 891 8.29 9.80 -16.25
C VAL A 891 9.04 8.53 -16.64
N CYS A 892 9.95 8.00 -15.81
CA CYS A 892 10.68 6.73 -15.99
C CYS A 892 11.54 6.56 -17.26
N GLY A 893 11.76 7.58 -18.11
CA GLY A 893 12.48 7.43 -19.38
C GLY A 893 13.89 6.81 -19.24
N ALA A 894 14.67 7.26 -18.24
CA ALA A 894 16.02 6.72 -17.98
C ALA A 894 16.00 5.26 -17.49
N LEU A 895 14.98 4.88 -16.72
CA LEU A 895 14.81 3.52 -16.21
C LEU A 895 14.37 2.57 -17.34
N GLU A 896 13.41 2.97 -18.17
CA GLU A 896 12.97 2.23 -19.36
C GLU A 896 14.12 2.01 -20.36
N LEU A 897 15.03 2.97 -20.48
CA LEU A 897 16.23 2.83 -21.29
C LEU A 897 17.14 1.73 -20.74
N ALA A 898 17.36 1.68 -19.42
CA ALA A 898 18.13 0.62 -18.78
C ALA A 898 17.47 -0.76 -18.98
N GLU A 899 16.15 -0.86 -18.79
CA GLU A 899 15.37 -2.09 -19.04
C GLU A 899 15.45 -2.54 -20.50
N SER A 900 15.42 -1.60 -21.45
CA SER A 900 15.56 -1.91 -22.88
C SER A 900 16.93 -2.52 -23.21
N VAL A 901 18.00 -2.00 -22.60
CA VAL A 901 19.35 -2.57 -22.73
C VAL A 901 19.42 -3.96 -22.09
N LEU A 902 18.84 -4.15 -20.89
CA LEU A 902 18.78 -5.44 -20.21
C LEU A 902 18.03 -6.49 -21.06
N LYS A 903 16.85 -6.15 -21.58
CA LYS A 903 16.07 -7.03 -22.46
C LYS A 903 16.84 -7.42 -23.73
N ALA A 904 17.60 -6.49 -24.31
CA ALA A 904 18.44 -6.77 -25.48
C ALA A 904 19.62 -7.70 -25.14
N LEU A 905 20.18 -7.62 -23.93
CA LEU A 905 21.18 -8.56 -23.44
C LEU A 905 20.58 -9.95 -23.19
N ASP A 906 19.43 -10.03 -22.54
CA ASP A 906 18.77 -11.29 -22.17
C ASP A 906 18.24 -12.05 -23.39
N SER A 907 17.76 -11.33 -24.41
CA SER A 907 17.37 -11.91 -25.70
C SER A 907 18.56 -12.26 -26.60
N GLY A 908 19.80 -11.98 -26.17
CA GLY A 908 21.01 -12.30 -26.91
C GLY A 908 21.26 -11.41 -28.13
N VAL A 909 20.60 -10.25 -28.25
CA VAL A 909 20.91 -9.25 -29.29
C VAL A 909 22.32 -8.71 -29.07
N PHE A 910 22.63 -8.35 -27.82
CA PHE A 910 23.98 -7.95 -27.40
C PHE A 910 24.71 -9.06 -26.66
N SER A 911 26.04 -9.05 -26.73
CA SER A 911 26.95 -9.86 -25.92
C SER A 911 26.93 -9.39 -24.46
N GLU A 912 27.08 -10.31 -23.52
CA GLU A 912 27.23 -9.99 -22.11
C GLU A 912 28.48 -9.15 -21.83
N SER A 913 29.47 -9.21 -22.73
CA SER A 913 30.66 -8.36 -22.72
C SER A 913 30.34 -6.87 -22.73
N LEU A 914 29.18 -6.45 -23.28
CA LEU A 914 28.77 -5.04 -23.37
C LEU A 914 28.89 -4.32 -22.02
N VAL A 915 28.47 -4.98 -20.94
CA VAL A 915 28.47 -4.39 -19.59
C VAL A 915 29.88 -4.19 -19.05
N TYR A 916 30.81 -5.07 -19.43
CA TYR A 916 32.21 -4.96 -19.04
C TYR A 916 32.93 -3.94 -19.89
N ASP A 917 32.70 -3.98 -21.20
CA ASP A 917 33.22 -3.01 -22.18
C ASP A 917 32.77 -1.58 -21.87
N ALA A 918 31.53 -1.39 -21.41
CA ALA A 918 31.01 -0.06 -21.08
C ALA A 918 31.65 0.54 -19.82
N LEU A 919 32.25 -0.29 -18.96
CA LEU A 919 32.76 0.09 -17.64
C LEU A 919 34.22 -0.35 -17.42
N ASP A 920 34.92 -0.77 -18.48
CA ASP A 920 36.35 -1.03 -18.40
C ASP A 920 37.10 0.29 -18.16
N PRO A 921 38.24 0.29 -17.46
CA PRO A 921 38.91 1.54 -17.08
C PRO A 921 39.25 2.46 -18.27
N ALA A 922 39.56 1.91 -19.44
CA ALA A 922 39.90 2.70 -20.62
C ALA A 922 38.65 3.31 -21.27
N SER A 923 37.57 2.53 -21.41
CA SER A 923 36.28 3.02 -21.90
C SER A 923 35.64 4.01 -20.94
N ALA A 924 35.75 3.79 -19.63
CA ALA A 924 35.29 4.72 -18.61
C ALA A 924 36.07 6.04 -18.66
N ALA A 925 37.40 5.99 -18.76
CA ALA A 925 38.24 7.19 -18.89
C ALA A 925 38.00 7.95 -20.20
N LEU A 926 37.77 7.22 -21.31
CA LEU A 926 37.41 7.82 -22.59
C LEU A 926 36.04 8.48 -22.50
N LEU A 927 35.04 7.79 -21.95
CA LEU A 927 33.70 8.32 -21.77
C LEU A 927 33.73 9.57 -20.90
N GLU A 928 34.47 9.57 -19.78
CA GLU A 928 34.67 10.74 -18.93
C GLU A 928 35.22 11.96 -19.68
N ARG A 929 36.17 11.75 -20.60
CA ARG A 929 36.69 12.83 -21.47
C ARG A 929 35.63 13.30 -22.47
N LEU A 930 34.83 12.37 -23.01
CA LEU A 930 33.79 12.66 -23.99
C LEU A 930 32.55 13.32 -23.39
N LEU A 931 32.32 13.26 -22.08
CA LEU A 931 31.19 13.93 -21.40
C LEU A 931 31.13 15.44 -21.71
N GLY A 932 32.28 16.07 -21.98
CA GLY A 932 32.37 17.49 -22.38
C GLY A 932 32.09 17.76 -23.87
N TYR A 933 31.95 16.72 -24.69
CA TYR A 933 31.82 16.82 -26.15
C TYR A 933 30.53 16.12 -26.63
N GLN A 934 29.38 16.75 -26.42
CA GLN A 934 28.06 16.17 -26.66
C GLN A 934 27.87 15.54 -28.07
N GLN A 935 28.45 16.16 -29.10
CA GLN A 935 28.41 15.70 -30.49
C GLN A 935 29.03 14.30 -30.68
N LEU A 936 29.98 13.91 -29.81
CA LEU A 936 30.74 12.66 -29.92
C LEU A 936 30.14 11.49 -29.11
N LEU A 937 29.18 11.76 -28.22
CA LEU A 937 28.61 10.73 -27.33
C LEU A 937 27.74 9.72 -28.08
N ALA A 938 26.83 10.18 -28.95
CA ALA A 938 26.00 9.26 -29.74
C ALA A 938 26.86 8.38 -30.68
N PRO A 939 27.85 8.90 -31.42
CA PRO A 939 28.81 8.07 -32.16
C PRO A 939 29.59 7.07 -31.29
N TYR A 940 30.00 7.47 -30.08
CA TYR A 940 30.69 6.57 -29.14
C TYR A 940 29.79 5.41 -28.70
N PHE A 941 28.59 5.69 -28.19
CA PHE A 941 27.65 4.65 -27.75
C PHE A 941 27.22 3.74 -28.90
N ARG A 942 27.03 4.29 -30.10
CA ARG A 942 26.75 3.51 -31.32
C ARG A 942 27.85 2.49 -31.57
N THR A 943 29.10 2.93 -31.50
CA THR A 943 30.26 2.05 -31.71
C THR A 943 30.34 0.96 -30.64
N LEU A 944 30.16 1.33 -29.37
CA LEU A 944 30.17 0.41 -28.23
C LEU A 944 29.08 -0.68 -28.35
N LEU A 945 27.85 -0.28 -28.69
CA LEU A 945 26.71 -1.19 -28.85
C LEU A 945 26.88 -2.09 -30.07
N ARG A 946 27.27 -1.54 -31.22
CA ARG A 946 27.48 -2.32 -32.45
C ARG A 946 28.63 -3.33 -32.32
N ARG A 947 29.72 -2.97 -31.62
CA ARG A 947 30.84 -3.90 -31.32
C ARG A 947 30.39 -5.12 -30.55
N ASN A 948 29.33 -4.98 -29.76
CA ASN A 948 28.78 -6.03 -28.91
C ASN A 948 27.57 -6.76 -29.51
N LEU A 949 27.21 -6.56 -30.78
CA LEU A 949 26.15 -7.32 -31.43
C LEU A 949 26.57 -8.78 -31.65
N LYS A 950 25.76 -9.76 -31.23
CA LYS A 950 26.03 -11.19 -31.50
C LYS A 950 25.76 -11.59 -32.95
N ALA A 951 24.89 -10.85 -33.66
CA ALA A 951 24.64 -11.00 -35.09
C ALA A 951 24.28 -9.64 -35.72
N ALA A 952 24.97 -9.27 -36.80
CA ALA A 952 24.69 -8.05 -37.56
C ALA A 952 23.42 -8.22 -38.42
N ARG A 953 22.25 -8.01 -37.79
CA ARG A 953 20.96 -7.87 -38.48
C ARG A 953 20.54 -6.41 -38.45
N LYS A 954 19.94 -5.91 -39.54
CA LYS A 954 19.45 -4.52 -39.64
C LYS A 954 18.64 -4.07 -38.41
N ALA A 955 17.75 -4.93 -37.91
CA ALA A 955 16.96 -4.64 -36.70
C ALA A 955 17.81 -4.44 -35.42
N GLY A 956 18.94 -5.14 -35.29
CA GLY A 956 19.88 -4.97 -34.17
C GLY A 956 20.71 -3.70 -34.29
N GLU A 957 21.10 -3.32 -35.51
CA GLU A 957 21.77 -2.04 -35.79
C GLU A 957 20.84 -0.85 -35.55
N ASP A 958 19.59 -0.93 -36.02
CA ASP A 958 18.55 0.08 -35.78
C ASP A 958 18.26 0.24 -34.28
N LEU A 959 18.27 -0.86 -33.52
CA LEU A 959 18.16 -0.82 -32.07
C LEU A 959 19.37 -0.15 -31.42
N ALA A 960 20.59 -0.53 -31.83
CA ALA A 960 21.82 0.07 -31.31
C ALA A 960 21.87 1.58 -31.57
N ASP A 961 21.45 2.04 -32.75
CA ASP A 961 21.41 3.47 -33.10
C ASP A 961 20.41 4.24 -32.25
N ARG A 962 19.21 3.68 -32.03
CA ARG A 962 18.20 4.28 -31.15
C ARG A 962 18.68 4.37 -29.71
N LEU A 963 19.21 3.28 -29.15
CA LEU A 963 19.74 3.24 -27.79
C LEU A 963 20.92 4.20 -27.62
N ALA A 964 21.81 4.31 -28.60
CA ALA A 964 22.94 5.25 -28.57
C ALA A 964 22.47 6.71 -28.51
N ALA A 965 21.45 7.07 -29.29
CA ALA A 965 20.88 8.41 -29.26
C ALA A 965 20.23 8.73 -27.91
N SER A 966 19.45 7.79 -27.36
CA SER A 966 18.81 7.94 -26.04
C SER A 966 19.82 8.00 -24.89
N LEU A 967 20.89 7.21 -24.92
CA LEU A 967 21.95 7.29 -23.91
C LEU A 967 22.64 8.67 -23.94
N ALA A 968 22.95 9.17 -25.15
CA ALA A 968 23.60 10.46 -25.31
C ALA A 968 22.74 11.64 -24.82
N SER A 969 21.41 11.57 -24.92
CA SER A 969 20.52 12.65 -24.45
C SER A 969 20.55 12.84 -22.93
N TYR A 970 20.88 11.80 -22.16
CA TYR A 970 20.97 11.88 -20.69
C TYR A 970 22.31 12.40 -20.15
N ASN A 971 23.25 12.80 -21.03
CA ASN A 971 24.53 13.37 -20.59
C ASN A 971 24.39 14.71 -19.83
N ALA A 972 23.39 15.52 -20.21
CA ALA A 972 23.17 16.84 -19.62
C ALA A 972 22.44 16.79 -18.26
N PHE A 973 22.08 15.59 -17.79
CA PHE A 973 21.45 15.37 -16.49
C PHE A 973 22.54 14.99 -15.49
N LEU A 974 22.74 15.81 -14.47
CA LEU A 974 23.84 15.66 -13.53
C LEU A 974 23.31 15.47 -12.11
N LEU A 975 23.73 14.41 -11.43
CA LEU A 975 23.56 14.25 -10.01
C LEU A 975 24.59 15.12 -9.29
N GLU A 976 24.10 16.09 -8.52
CA GLU A 976 24.93 17.01 -7.75
C GLU A 976 25.67 16.26 -6.64
N ALA A 977 26.92 16.67 -6.38
CA ALA A 977 27.66 16.16 -5.24
C ALA A 977 27.23 16.91 -3.98
N GLY A 978 27.08 16.20 -2.84
CA GLY A 978 26.82 16.85 -1.56
C GLY A 978 27.93 17.83 -1.18
N GLU A 979 27.64 18.78 -0.28
CA GLU A 979 28.61 19.79 0.17
C GLU A 979 29.94 19.13 0.60
N GLY A 980 31.02 19.38 -0.15
CA GLY A 980 32.35 18.83 0.11
C GLY A 980 32.70 17.50 -0.60
N ALA A 981 31.80 16.92 -1.40
CA ALA A 981 32.06 15.73 -2.23
C ALA A 981 32.41 16.13 -3.68
N GLY A 982 33.10 15.25 -4.42
CA GLY A 982 33.77 15.49 -5.71
C GLY A 982 32.89 15.94 -6.91
N ARG A 983 33.30 15.57 -8.14
CA ARG A 983 32.66 16.05 -9.38
C ARG A 983 31.22 15.51 -9.54
N ALA A 984 30.30 16.33 -10.06
CA ALA A 984 28.93 15.92 -10.40
C ALA A 984 28.92 14.69 -11.33
N ARG A 985 27.93 13.80 -11.15
CA ARG A 985 27.86 12.51 -11.86
C ARG A 985 26.79 12.52 -12.96
N PRO A 986 27.14 12.32 -14.23
CA PRO A 986 26.15 12.24 -15.32
C PRO A 986 25.22 11.03 -15.21
N LEU A 987 23.94 11.24 -15.48
CA LEU A 987 22.90 10.21 -15.46
C LEU A 987 23.21 9.06 -16.43
N VAL A 988 23.80 9.34 -17.59
CA VAL A 988 24.19 8.30 -18.55
C VAL A 988 25.16 7.26 -17.94
N LEU A 989 26.08 7.68 -17.06
CA LEU A 989 26.96 6.74 -16.36
C LEU A 989 26.19 5.91 -15.35
N GLU A 990 25.24 6.52 -14.65
CA GLU A 990 24.40 5.82 -13.66
C GLU A 990 23.45 4.81 -14.33
N ILE A 991 22.94 5.09 -15.54
CA ILE A 991 22.18 4.12 -16.36
C ILE A 991 23.04 2.90 -16.70
N ILE A 992 24.29 3.11 -17.14
CA ILE A 992 25.21 1.99 -17.46
C ILE A 992 25.55 1.18 -16.18
N LYS A 993 25.77 1.87 -15.05
CA LYS A 993 25.95 1.19 -13.75
C LYS A 993 24.72 0.39 -13.38
N LEU A 994 23.52 0.93 -13.54
CA LEU A 994 22.27 0.23 -13.23
C LEU A 994 22.15 -1.09 -14.03
N VAL A 995 22.40 -1.06 -15.35
CA VAL A 995 22.42 -2.27 -16.19
C VAL A 995 23.41 -3.31 -15.66
N ARG A 996 24.58 -2.88 -15.17
CA ARG A 996 25.55 -3.78 -14.55
C ARG A 996 25.08 -4.37 -13.24
N LEU A 997 24.51 -3.56 -12.35
CA LEU A 997 24.06 -4.00 -11.03
C LEU A 997 22.93 -5.01 -11.18
N ALA A 998 21.90 -4.69 -11.99
CA ALA A 998 20.77 -5.58 -12.26
C ALA A 998 21.19 -6.95 -12.80
N ARG A 999 22.26 -7.03 -13.61
CA ARG A 999 22.82 -8.31 -14.06
C ARG A 999 23.72 -9.00 -13.05
N SER A 1000 24.29 -8.27 -12.09
CA SER A 1000 25.20 -8.85 -11.09
C SER A 1000 24.43 -9.75 -10.13
N GLY A 1001 23.21 -9.38 -9.73
CA GLY A 1001 22.33 -10.22 -8.91
C GLY A 1001 21.74 -11.44 -9.63
N VAL A 1002 21.68 -11.44 -10.97
CA VAL A 1002 21.11 -12.55 -11.77
C VAL A 1002 22.14 -13.67 -12.06
N ARG A 1003 23.41 -13.50 -11.70
CA ARG A 1003 24.43 -14.54 -11.92
C ARG A 1003 24.14 -15.74 -11.03
N GLY A 1004 23.65 -16.81 -11.64
CA GLY A 1004 23.35 -18.05 -10.93
C GLY A 1004 24.60 -18.84 -10.51
N PHE A 1005 24.41 -19.78 -9.59
CA PHE A 1005 25.34 -20.90 -9.43
C PHE A 1005 25.32 -21.72 -10.73
N VAL A 1006 26.48 -21.89 -11.36
CA VAL A 1006 26.68 -22.81 -12.51
C VAL A 1006 27.23 -24.14 -12.01
#